data_AF-A0A497L9G5-F1
#
_entry.id   AF-A0A497L9G5-F1
#
_cell.length_a   1.000
_cell.length_b   1.000
_cell.length_c   1.000
_cell.angle_alpha   90.00
_cell.angle_beta   90.00
_cell.angle_gamma   90.00
#
_symmetry.space_group_name_H-M   'P 1'
#
loop_
_entity.id
_entity.type
_entity.pdbx_description
1 polymer ?
#
loop_
_entity_poly.entity_id
_entity_poly.type
_entity_poly.pdbx_seq_one_letter_code
_entity_poly.pdbx_strand_id
1 'polypeptide(L)'
;MTKKVLAIALRLPALTTAAAATYYFCAVRAPPRPAEQPRETAGEKDALIIDDARKYAFFGWYKASNMPFQAWAIFGRTVEWAISPIEPGRAKVLLIYRPSGDRSVWHDPDALAVHNWLSVQGYKVYVLPCDETGKKGPNYYAQYDLVLYWTREKGDVRNILAAGVPFITVRAAHTSDMGIGTGVETSLRPRRIFYVVNNVHPPTSFLPLDRLEMGFETWASTTEASGDGLVLVKAEVESAYPRLRMLVEEQVSVQENGSATISMVIKVPESPLAEQLREAFGIPTTVPPGHEMPIPEWATSKEVLEVPKGVTLEGMNETETRLPVRELFHQGIIMEHQVVLNISVQVLSSSIIPFSKENATEIKVLALAAQLARPVYGTNGWRIELGPRDENGTLTLVDFMATRLSLLQLMLRAWPGEQVFEYRSYFNVTLPPESELADPDGLEKHGWFVYLGGGSKVEAYVRASRSSFCIEEEWFVTEYELELSPSNITQAFYSYKKLDASYVIKKVAVVVPPGTARPLSARPEGWHDFDYHFSKTWSYTLRKTWTFGSSATITIRAIPSLTLSGYVGWRFHWAWFHSYLEWFKAWMRIQPSFRVEVNLDATMDIYRSRSCQLLSTSVSFSFWIGIIYVWAYLKLNVWAGVEFHAHGEIHVNAWGQLTGWLKAGVKWQRGQGWRKIWDRGVSASRDISISGEASLSIHPYAKGRLSFLFYNVAGPFVELKPYISIYISCEISGEFEALGRWDIYFRLKIVAGATFAGWLKSLLDLSDYSRTLADWTLAHWSGTWG
;
A
#
# COMPACT_ATOMS: atom_id res chain seq x y z
N MET A 1 23.44 8.68 7.83
CA MET A 1 22.07 9.24 7.92
C MET A 1 21.27 8.58 6.81
N THR A 2 20.05 8.10 7.04
CA THR A 2 18.91 8.98 7.30
C THR A 2 17.98 8.44 8.37
N LYS A 3 17.53 9.36 9.23
CA LYS A 3 16.41 9.27 10.18
C LYS A 3 15.05 8.93 9.51
N LYS A 4 15.03 8.44 8.26
CA LYS A 4 13.82 8.23 7.45
C LYS A 4 13.16 6.86 7.64
N VAL A 5 13.93 5.78 7.84
CA VAL A 5 13.33 4.44 8.03
C VAL A 5 12.68 4.28 9.41
N LEU A 6 13.20 5.01 10.43
CA LEU A 6 12.61 5.06 11.77
C LEU A 6 11.37 5.98 11.85
N ALA A 7 11.07 6.75 10.81
CA ALA A 7 9.92 7.66 10.79
C ALA A 7 8.60 6.95 10.47
N ILE A 8 8.63 5.80 9.78
CA ILE A 8 7.43 5.11 9.28
C ILE A 8 6.76 4.24 10.35
N ALA A 9 7.50 3.76 11.36
CA ALA A 9 6.96 2.84 12.38
C ALA A 9 6.63 3.48 13.74
N LEU A 10 7.02 4.74 14.00
CA LEU A 10 7.00 5.30 15.37
C LEU A 10 6.59 6.80 15.48
N ARG A 11 5.94 7.41 14.48
CA ARG A 11 5.47 8.81 14.59
C ARG A 11 4.05 9.05 14.05
N LEU A 12 3.08 8.87 14.94
CA LEU A 12 1.79 9.56 14.98
C LEU A 12 1.66 10.06 16.43
N PRO A 13 1.39 11.33 16.79
CA PRO A 13 1.25 12.58 16.04
C PRO A 13 2.23 13.69 16.52
N ALA A 14 2.73 14.58 15.64
CA ALA A 14 3.28 15.88 16.06
C ALA A 14 3.57 16.84 14.88
N LEU A 15 2.84 17.96 14.93
CA LEU A 15 3.22 19.34 14.58
C LEU A 15 3.23 19.81 13.11
N THR A 16 2.57 20.97 13.02
CA THR A 16 2.21 21.90 11.96
C THR A 16 3.38 22.80 11.51
N THR A 17 3.29 23.28 10.25
CA THR A 17 3.56 24.64 9.72
C THR A 17 4.38 24.73 8.41
N ALA A 18 3.82 25.50 7.46
CA ALA A 18 4.40 26.29 6.34
C ALA A 18 5.13 25.55 5.18
N ALA A 19 5.06 25.94 3.89
CA ALA A 19 4.53 27.11 3.19
C ALA A 19 4.08 26.74 1.75
N ALA A 20 3.16 27.51 1.19
CA ALA A 20 2.52 27.31 -0.12
C ALA A 20 3.39 27.74 -1.31
N ALA A 21 3.24 27.04 -2.44
CA ALA A 21 3.54 27.56 -3.76
C ALA A 21 2.30 27.41 -4.65
N THR A 22 1.78 28.54 -5.11
CA THR A 22 0.57 28.70 -5.93
C THR A 22 0.91 28.56 -7.41
N TYR A 23 0.20 27.71 -8.16
CA TYR A 23 0.19 27.73 -9.62
C TYR A 23 -1.19 28.19 -10.11
N TYR A 24 -1.19 29.19 -11.01
CA TYR A 24 -2.38 29.85 -11.54
C TYR A 24 -3.08 29.01 -12.63
N PHE A 25 -4.42 29.09 -12.65
CA PHE A 25 -5.31 28.43 -13.61
C PHE A 25 -5.65 29.36 -14.79
N CYS A 26 -5.74 28.79 -16.00
CA CYS A 26 -6.56 29.34 -17.08
C CYS A 26 -7.58 28.29 -17.52
N ALA A 27 -8.86 28.66 -17.50
CA ALA A 27 -9.95 27.84 -18.03
C ALA A 27 -10.02 28.00 -19.56
N VAL A 28 -9.99 26.88 -20.29
CA VAL A 28 -10.24 26.87 -21.74
C VAL A 28 -11.51 26.08 -22.00
N ARG A 29 -12.45 26.71 -22.72
CA ARG A 29 -13.74 26.14 -23.14
C ARG A 29 -13.50 25.13 -24.27
N ALA A 30 -14.12 23.95 -24.22
CA ALA A 30 -14.01 22.94 -25.28
C ALA A 30 -14.63 23.45 -26.60
N PRO A 31 -13.92 23.40 -27.75
CA PRO A 31 -14.46 23.76 -29.06
C PRO A 31 -14.92 22.51 -29.87
N PRO A 32 -15.63 22.69 -31.00
CA PRO A 32 -16.48 21.66 -31.63
C PRO A 32 -15.71 20.59 -32.44
N ARG A 33 -16.41 19.49 -32.76
CA ARG A 33 -15.90 18.33 -33.51
C ARG A 33 -15.38 18.70 -34.92
N PRO A 34 -14.16 18.30 -35.32
CA PRO A 34 -13.62 18.55 -36.66
C PRO A 34 -13.92 17.41 -37.67
N ALA A 35 -13.93 17.80 -38.95
CA ALA A 35 -14.38 17.06 -40.14
C ALA A 35 -13.35 16.10 -40.79
N GLU A 36 -12.30 15.67 -40.09
CA GLU A 36 -11.26 14.77 -40.64
C GLU A 36 -11.62 13.29 -40.46
N GLN A 37 -11.42 12.49 -41.52
CA GLN A 37 -11.70 11.05 -41.51
C GLN A 37 -10.55 10.26 -40.87
N PRO A 38 -10.83 9.34 -39.92
CA PRO A 38 -9.82 8.44 -39.34
C PRO A 38 -9.12 7.58 -40.40
N ARG A 39 -7.81 7.36 -40.25
CA ARG A 39 -7.00 6.48 -41.12
C ARG A 39 -6.09 5.58 -40.29
N GLU A 40 -5.97 4.31 -40.66
CA GLU A 40 -5.07 3.32 -40.03
C GLU A 40 -4.41 2.44 -41.09
N THR A 41 -3.14 2.11 -40.87
CA THR A 41 -2.34 1.19 -41.68
C THR A 41 -1.63 0.19 -40.76
N ALA A 42 -0.97 -0.82 -41.33
CA ALA A 42 -0.19 -1.78 -40.56
C ALA A 42 1.11 -1.16 -40.03
N GLY A 43 1.46 -1.42 -38.76
CA GLY A 43 2.67 -0.93 -38.09
C GLY A 43 2.44 -0.62 -36.61
N GLU A 44 3.53 -0.40 -35.88
CA GLU A 44 3.49 0.07 -34.49
C GLU A 44 2.89 1.48 -34.41
N LYS A 45 2.28 1.83 -33.26
CA LYS A 45 1.58 3.10 -33.08
C LYS A 45 2.29 3.96 -32.05
N ASP A 46 3.52 4.37 -32.35
CA ASP A 46 4.35 5.19 -31.47
C ASP A 46 3.91 6.67 -31.56
N ALA A 47 3.64 7.26 -30.40
CA ALA A 47 3.10 8.62 -30.26
C ALA A 47 4.13 9.63 -29.76
N LEU A 48 5.18 9.18 -29.07
CA LEU A 48 6.32 10.00 -28.70
C LEU A 48 7.60 9.20 -28.89
N ILE A 49 8.48 9.68 -29.77
CA ILE A 49 9.77 9.06 -30.08
C ILE A 49 10.84 10.13 -29.91
N ILE A 50 11.95 9.80 -29.27
CA ILE A 50 13.09 10.71 -29.10
C ILE A 50 14.40 10.07 -29.58
N ASP A 51 15.38 10.91 -29.90
CA ASP A 51 16.81 10.56 -29.91
C ASP A 51 17.52 11.50 -28.92
N ASP A 52 18.09 10.89 -27.88
CA ASP A 52 18.71 11.60 -26.77
C ASP A 52 20.06 12.24 -27.10
N ALA A 53 20.78 11.69 -28.08
CA ALA A 53 22.06 12.21 -28.51
C ALA A 53 21.89 13.48 -29.37
N ARG A 54 20.93 13.46 -30.31
CA ARG A 54 20.71 14.56 -31.25
C ARG A 54 19.63 15.55 -30.80
N LYS A 55 18.92 15.25 -29.70
CA LYS A 55 17.79 16.04 -29.18
C LYS A 55 16.69 16.23 -30.22
N TYR A 56 16.35 15.12 -30.85
CA TYR A 56 15.34 15.00 -31.88
C TYR A 56 14.09 14.35 -31.30
N ALA A 57 12.90 14.86 -31.62
CA ALA A 57 11.66 14.22 -31.19
C ALA A 57 10.55 14.27 -32.23
N PHE A 58 9.81 13.16 -32.32
CA PHE A 58 8.49 13.12 -32.92
C PHE A 58 7.43 13.22 -31.82
N PHE A 59 6.57 14.23 -31.91
CA PHE A 59 5.50 14.50 -30.95
C PHE A 59 4.14 14.31 -31.63
N GLY A 60 3.52 13.14 -31.43
CA GLY A 60 2.36 12.67 -32.18
C GLY A 60 1.05 13.42 -31.88
N TRP A 61 0.93 14.07 -30.73
CA TRP A 61 -0.18 14.98 -30.46
C TRP A 61 0.05 16.27 -31.25
N TYR A 62 -0.69 16.50 -32.33
CA TYR A 62 -0.41 17.64 -33.23
C TYR A 62 -1.43 18.78 -33.11
N LYS A 63 -2.66 18.49 -32.65
CA LYS A 63 -3.71 19.50 -32.48
C LYS A 63 -3.58 20.24 -31.15
N ALA A 64 -2.61 21.14 -31.05
CA ALA A 64 -2.34 21.93 -29.86
C ALA A 64 -3.54 22.73 -29.35
N SER A 65 -4.40 23.23 -30.23
CA SER A 65 -5.62 23.95 -29.84
C SER A 65 -6.56 23.08 -28.99
N ASN A 66 -6.43 21.75 -29.13
CA ASN A 66 -7.26 20.73 -28.50
C ASN A 66 -6.41 19.75 -27.67
N MET A 67 -5.25 20.19 -27.16
CA MET A 67 -4.45 19.35 -26.28
C MET A 67 -4.94 19.42 -24.83
N PRO A 68 -5.12 18.27 -24.17
CA PRO A 68 -5.40 18.21 -22.73
C PRO A 68 -4.15 18.63 -21.94
N PHE A 69 -4.36 18.95 -20.66
CA PHE A 69 -3.29 19.35 -19.75
C PHE A 69 -2.11 18.35 -19.73
N GLN A 70 -2.40 17.05 -19.72
CA GLN A 70 -1.38 16.00 -19.73
C GLN A 70 -0.49 16.06 -20.97
N ALA A 71 -1.07 16.30 -22.16
CA ALA A 71 -0.29 16.45 -23.39
C ALA A 71 0.57 17.72 -23.35
N TRP A 72 0.05 18.83 -22.80
CA TRP A 72 0.83 20.05 -22.59
C TRP A 72 1.98 19.87 -21.59
N ALA A 73 1.80 19.06 -20.54
CA ALA A 73 2.86 18.74 -19.58
C ALA A 73 4.00 17.95 -20.24
N ILE A 74 3.66 16.93 -21.05
CA ILE A 74 4.64 16.14 -21.81
C ILE A 74 5.34 17.04 -22.83
N PHE A 75 4.59 17.88 -23.56
CA PHE A 75 5.16 18.84 -24.50
C PHE A 75 6.18 19.76 -23.81
N GLY A 76 5.81 20.36 -22.68
CA GLY A 76 6.70 21.25 -21.95
C GLY A 76 7.98 20.56 -21.49
N ARG A 77 7.88 19.34 -20.98
CA ARG A 77 9.06 18.52 -20.62
C ARG A 77 9.91 18.12 -21.83
N THR A 78 9.30 17.91 -22.98
CA THR A 78 10.01 17.63 -24.23
C THR A 78 10.79 18.87 -24.70
N VAL A 79 10.20 20.06 -24.60
CA VAL A 79 10.87 21.33 -24.92
C VAL A 79 12.04 21.58 -23.95
N GLU A 80 11.81 21.43 -22.65
CA GLU A 80 12.87 21.58 -21.63
C GLU A 80 14.03 20.61 -21.86
N TRP A 81 13.74 19.34 -22.16
CA TRP A 81 14.74 18.33 -22.47
C TRP A 81 15.57 18.67 -23.71
N ALA A 82 14.94 19.19 -24.76
CA ALA A 82 15.60 19.52 -26.01
C ALA A 82 16.52 20.75 -25.87
N ILE A 83 16.16 21.70 -25.00
CA ILE A 83 16.85 22.99 -24.80
C ILE A 83 17.87 22.94 -23.64
N SER A 84 17.74 21.98 -22.72
CA SER A 84 18.58 21.87 -21.52
C SER A 84 20.08 21.94 -21.84
N PRO A 85 20.87 22.75 -21.12
CA PRO A 85 20.53 23.47 -19.88
C PRO A 85 20.13 24.95 -20.06
N ILE A 86 19.69 25.39 -21.24
CA ILE A 86 19.37 26.82 -21.48
C ILE A 86 18.05 27.19 -20.80
N GLU A 87 18.05 28.27 -20.01
CA GLU A 87 16.83 28.78 -19.37
C GLU A 87 15.83 29.38 -20.38
N PRO A 88 14.50 29.26 -20.15
CA PRO A 88 13.48 29.73 -21.11
C PRO A 88 13.66 31.17 -21.59
N GLY A 89 13.95 32.12 -20.69
CA GLY A 89 14.15 33.54 -21.01
C GLY A 89 15.33 33.85 -21.95
N ARG A 90 16.25 32.89 -22.11
CA ARG A 90 17.45 33.03 -22.94
C ARG A 90 17.37 32.25 -24.24
N ALA A 91 16.51 31.23 -24.31
CA ALA A 91 16.36 30.35 -25.47
C ALA A 91 15.59 31.02 -26.62
N LYS A 92 16.13 30.90 -27.83
CA LYS A 92 15.51 31.29 -29.11
C LYS A 92 14.88 30.07 -29.76
N VAL A 93 13.55 30.07 -29.87
CA VAL A 93 12.78 28.97 -30.44
C VAL A 93 12.23 29.39 -31.79
N LEU A 94 12.50 28.63 -32.85
CA LEU A 94 11.88 28.82 -34.17
C LEU A 94 10.67 27.90 -34.32
N LEU A 95 9.48 28.46 -34.45
CA LEU A 95 8.24 27.76 -34.70
C LEU A 95 7.87 27.81 -36.19
N ILE A 96 7.84 26.64 -36.81
CA ILE A 96 7.42 26.45 -38.20
C ILE A 96 5.95 26.05 -38.23
N TYR A 97 5.15 26.72 -39.06
CA TYR A 97 3.69 26.60 -39.06
C TYR A 97 3.10 26.56 -40.48
N ARG A 98 1.81 26.24 -40.61
CA ARG A 98 1.10 26.26 -41.90
C ARG A 98 0.71 27.69 -42.27
N PRO A 99 1.21 28.27 -43.37
CA PRO A 99 0.73 29.57 -43.81
C PRO A 99 -0.71 29.49 -44.30
N SER A 100 -1.52 30.46 -43.90
CA SER A 100 -2.86 30.72 -44.43
C SER A 100 -3.14 32.23 -44.34
N GLY A 101 -4.05 32.74 -45.17
CA GLY A 101 -4.38 34.17 -45.20
C GLY A 101 -3.16 35.06 -45.49
N ASP A 102 -2.90 36.02 -44.60
CA ASP A 102 -1.78 36.97 -44.66
C ASP A 102 -0.40 36.35 -44.35
N ARG A 103 -0.32 35.01 -44.24
CA ARG A 103 0.87 34.25 -43.84
C ARG A 103 1.34 34.68 -42.44
N SER A 104 0.39 34.91 -41.53
CA SER A 104 0.65 35.05 -40.11
C SER A 104 0.28 33.79 -39.34
N VAL A 105 0.96 33.57 -38.22
CA VAL A 105 0.71 32.42 -37.32
C VAL A 105 -0.70 32.46 -36.73
N TRP A 106 -1.36 33.63 -36.70
CA TRP A 106 -2.72 33.81 -36.19
C TRP A 106 -3.79 32.98 -36.92
N HIS A 107 -3.52 32.55 -38.15
CA HIS A 107 -4.45 31.76 -38.95
C HIS A 107 -4.19 30.23 -38.88
N ASP A 108 -3.21 29.80 -38.10
CA ASP A 108 -2.97 28.39 -37.75
C ASP A 108 -3.28 28.22 -36.24
N PRO A 109 -4.47 27.72 -35.87
CA PRO A 109 -4.89 27.68 -34.46
C PRO A 109 -3.99 26.79 -33.59
N ASP A 110 -3.38 25.76 -34.17
CA ASP A 110 -2.50 24.85 -33.45
C ASP A 110 -1.12 25.48 -33.22
N ALA A 111 -0.52 26.05 -34.28
CA ALA A 111 0.74 26.77 -34.13
C ALA A 111 0.59 28.01 -33.23
N LEU A 112 -0.55 28.71 -33.30
CA LEU A 112 -0.85 29.83 -32.41
C LEU A 112 -0.92 29.38 -30.94
N ALA A 113 -1.54 28.24 -30.64
CA ALA A 113 -1.59 27.70 -29.28
C ALA A 113 -0.19 27.41 -28.73
N VAL A 114 0.69 26.81 -29.54
CA VAL A 114 2.11 26.57 -29.17
C VAL A 114 2.87 27.87 -29.00
N HIS A 115 2.72 28.82 -29.94
CA HIS A 115 3.35 30.14 -29.86
C HIS A 115 3.01 30.85 -28.54
N ASN A 116 1.72 30.87 -28.19
CA ASN A 116 1.24 31.50 -26.96
C ASN A 116 1.77 30.78 -25.72
N TRP A 117 1.76 29.45 -25.71
CA TRP A 117 2.30 28.67 -24.60
C TRP A 117 3.78 28.98 -24.37
N LEU A 118 4.60 28.95 -25.43
CA LEU A 118 6.03 29.27 -25.34
C LEU A 118 6.28 30.71 -24.87
N SER A 119 5.49 31.66 -25.37
CA SER A 119 5.60 33.07 -24.96
C SER A 119 5.29 33.23 -23.47
N VAL A 120 4.27 32.54 -22.95
CA VAL A 120 3.92 32.54 -21.52
C VAL A 120 5.02 31.93 -20.65
N GLN A 121 5.73 30.91 -21.15
CA GLN A 121 6.88 30.32 -20.45
C GLN A 121 8.16 31.17 -20.55
N GLY A 122 8.13 32.30 -21.28
CA GLY A 122 9.24 33.26 -21.38
C GLY A 122 10.22 33.00 -22.54
N TYR A 123 9.93 32.07 -23.45
CA TYR A 123 10.79 31.80 -24.61
C TYR A 123 10.77 32.95 -25.63
N LYS A 124 11.90 33.17 -26.33
CA LYS A 124 11.95 34.09 -27.48
C LYS A 124 11.53 33.34 -28.74
N VAL A 125 10.26 33.47 -29.11
CA VAL A 125 9.66 32.74 -30.22
C VAL A 125 9.80 33.51 -31.54
N TYR A 126 10.33 32.84 -32.56
CA TYR A 126 10.38 33.30 -33.94
C TYR A 126 9.50 32.39 -34.79
N VAL A 127 8.93 32.88 -35.89
CA VAL A 127 8.04 32.08 -36.74
C VAL A 127 8.54 32.00 -38.18
N LEU A 128 8.33 30.86 -38.84
CA LEU A 128 8.67 30.66 -40.26
C LEU A 128 7.58 29.81 -40.95
N PRO A 129 7.03 30.24 -42.11
CA PRO A 129 6.15 29.40 -42.90
C PRO A 129 6.83 28.10 -43.36
N CYS A 130 6.10 26.98 -43.32
CA CYS A 130 6.67 25.67 -43.68
C CYS A 130 7.18 25.57 -45.13
N ASP A 131 6.62 26.36 -46.06
CA ASP A 131 7.02 26.43 -47.46
C ASP A 131 8.33 27.22 -47.70
N GLU A 132 8.91 27.80 -46.65
CA GLU A 132 10.22 28.47 -46.68
C GLU A 132 11.35 27.61 -46.12
N THR A 133 11.05 26.44 -45.56
CA THR A 133 12.03 25.58 -44.88
C THR A 133 13.19 25.13 -45.77
N GLY A 134 12.89 24.72 -47.02
CA GLY A 134 13.92 24.39 -48.01
C GLY A 134 14.67 25.59 -48.61
N LYS A 135 14.18 26.82 -48.41
CA LYS A 135 14.75 28.04 -49.00
C LYS A 135 15.81 28.69 -48.11
N LYS A 136 15.86 28.35 -46.82
CA LYS A 136 16.87 28.85 -45.89
C LYS A 136 18.00 27.83 -45.77
N GLY A 137 19.25 28.30 -45.82
CA GLY A 137 20.43 27.44 -45.64
C GLY A 137 20.66 27.05 -44.15
N PRO A 138 21.51 26.06 -43.86
CA PRO A 138 21.74 25.56 -42.49
C PRO A 138 22.14 26.64 -41.48
N ASN A 139 22.93 27.63 -41.89
CA ASN A 139 23.36 28.75 -41.03
C ASN A 139 22.18 29.58 -40.49
N TYR A 140 21.05 29.61 -41.20
CA TYR A 140 19.85 30.27 -40.69
C TYR A 140 19.25 29.53 -39.49
N TYR A 141 19.33 28.20 -39.46
CA TYR A 141 18.77 27.40 -38.38
C TYR A 141 19.69 27.30 -37.17
N ALA A 142 21.01 27.31 -37.40
CA ALA A 142 22.04 27.22 -36.37
C ALA A 142 22.02 28.39 -35.34
N GLN A 143 21.28 29.47 -35.61
CA GLN A 143 21.14 30.60 -34.70
C GLN A 143 20.05 30.41 -33.61
N TYR A 144 19.26 29.34 -33.71
CA TYR A 144 18.18 29.00 -32.78
C TYR A 144 18.62 27.86 -31.87
N ASP A 145 18.05 27.82 -30.67
CA ASP A 145 18.33 26.79 -29.68
C ASP A 145 17.38 25.58 -29.83
N LEU A 146 16.23 25.78 -30.48
CA LEU A 146 15.26 24.74 -30.82
C LEU A 146 14.48 25.12 -32.07
N VAL A 147 14.24 24.15 -32.94
CA VAL A 147 13.30 24.26 -34.06
C VAL A 147 12.09 23.36 -33.81
N LEU A 148 10.89 23.94 -33.85
CA LEU A 148 9.61 23.25 -33.72
C LEU A 148 8.90 23.23 -35.07
N TYR A 149 8.65 22.05 -35.65
CA TYR A 149 7.84 21.90 -36.85
C TYR A 149 6.42 21.48 -36.49
N TRP A 150 5.53 22.47 -36.42
CA TRP A 150 4.18 22.32 -35.89
C TRP A 150 3.11 22.36 -36.98
N THR A 151 3.29 21.55 -38.02
CA THR A 151 2.30 21.36 -39.07
C THR A 151 2.45 19.99 -39.70
N ARG A 152 1.37 19.46 -40.29
CA ARG A 152 1.40 18.22 -41.07
C ARG A 152 1.71 18.44 -42.56
N GLU A 153 1.72 19.70 -42.99
CA GLU A 153 2.03 20.09 -44.38
C GLU A 153 3.47 19.77 -44.77
N LYS A 154 3.70 19.60 -46.07
CA LYS A 154 5.02 19.23 -46.60
C LYS A 154 6.00 20.40 -46.55
N GLY A 155 7.11 20.19 -45.84
CA GLY A 155 8.30 21.07 -45.81
C GLY A 155 9.57 20.24 -45.97
N ASP A 156 10.65 20.88 -46.40
CA ASP A 156 11.97 20.26 -46.55
C ASP A 156 12.82 20.61 -45.31
N VAL A 157 13.14 19.59 -44.52
CA VAL A 157 13.86 19.74 -43.24
C VAL A 157 15.36 19.47 -43.35
N ARG A 158 15.90 19.14 -44.53
CA ARG A 158 17.32 18.78 -44.70
C ARG A 158 18.27 19.85 -44.18
N ASN A 159 17.97 21.12 -44.43
CA ASN A 159 18.79 22.23 -43.94
C ASN A 159 18.68 22.45 -42.43
N ILE A 160 17.57 22.04 -41.79
CA ILE A 160 17.41 22.06 -40.34
C ILE A 160 18.29 20.96 -39.73
N LEU A 161 18.21 19.75 -40.27
CA LEU A 161 19.01 18.61 -39.81
C LEU A 161 20.52 18.85 -40.01
N ALA A 162 20.91 19.42 -41.16
CA ALA A 162 22.30 19.80 -41.45
C ALA A 162 22.84 20.89 -40.51
N ALA A 163 21.97 21.66 -39.85
CA ALA A 163 22.38 22.66 -38.86
C ALA A 163 22.71 22.04 -37.49
N GLY A 164 22.33 20.78 -37.24
CA GLY A 164 22.58 20.10 -35.96
C GLY A 164 21.84 20.69 -34.76
N VAL A 165 20.80 21.50 -34.99
CA VAL A 165 19.97 22.12 -33.95
C VAL A 165 18.95 21.11 -33.41
N PRO A 166 18.61 21.13 -32.10
CA PRO A 166 17.49 20.35 -31.57
C PRO A 166 16.22 20.55 -32.37
N PHE A 167 15.48 19.47 -32.61
CA PHE A 167 14.37 19.47 -33.56
C PHE A 167 13.19 18.63 -33.07
N ILE A 168 12.02 19.25 -32.90
CA ILE A 168 10.77 18.56 -32.54
C ILE A 168 9.77 18.74 -33.68
N THR A 169 9.16 17.66 -34.13
CA THR A 169 8.21 17.65 -35.25
C THR A 169 6.95 16.87 -34.92
N VAL A 170 5.80 17.34 -35.41
CA VAL A 170 4.52 16.61 -35.35
C VAL A 170 4.24 15.79 -36.60
N ARG A 171 5.15 15.82 -37.58
CA ARG A 171 4.98 15.18 -38.90
C ARG A 171 5.75 13.87 -38.97
N ALA A 172 5.02 12.77 -39.10
CA ALA A 172 5.58 11.42 -39.17
C ALA A 172 6.66 11.27 -40.27
N ALA A 173 6.47 11.86 -41.45
CA ALA A 173 7.43 11.77 -42.56
C ALA A 173 8.87 12.17 -42.19
N HIS A 174 9.04 13.15 -41.29
CA HIS A 174 10.35 13.63 -40.88
C HIS A 174 11.11 12.63 -39.99
N THR A 175 10.45 11.63 -39.39
CA THR A 175 11.13 10.65 -38.52
C THR A 175 12.15 9.81 -39.28
N SER A 176 11.89 9.55 -40.57
CA SER A 176 12.85 8.90 -41.47
C SER A 176 14.06 9.77 -41.78
N ASP A 177 13.84 11.06 -42.07
CA ASP A 177 14.92 12.03 -42.30
C ASP A 177 15.80 12.20 -41.04
N MET A 178 15.17 12.16 -39.85
CA MET A 178 15.84 12.26 -38.55
C MET A 178 16.57 10.98 -38.13
N GLY A 179 16.27 9.83 -38.76
CA GLY A 179 16.80 8.53 -38.39
C GLY A 179 16.20 7.93 -37.11
N ILE A 180 15.01 8.39 -36.68
CA ILE A 180 14.32 7.94 -35.46
C ILE A 180 13.03 7.13 -35.74
N GLY A 181 12.61 7.01 -36.99
CA GLY A 181 11.37 6.31 -37.35
C GLY A 181 11.26 6.01 -38.84
N THR A 182 10.24 5.26 -39.22
CA THR A 182 10.05 4.78 -40.60
C THR A 182 9.57 5.86 -41.57
N GLY A 183 9.16 7.03 -41.07
CA GLY A 183 8.55 8.08 -41.88
C GLY A 183 7.10 7.81 -42.28
N VAL A 184 6.54 6.64 -41.92
CA VAL A 184 5.20 6.22 -42.32
C VAL A 184 4.21 6.52 -41.19
N GLU A 185 3.12 7.23 -41.51
CA GLU A 185 2.02 7.44 -40.55
C GLU A 185 1.19 6.16 -40.43
N THR A 186 1.19 5.56 -39.24
CA THR A 186 0.54 4.27 -38.95
C THR A 186 -0.90 4.43 -38.45
N SER A 187 -1.21 5.54 -37.75
CA SER A 187 -2.58 5.91 -37.36
C SER A 187 -2.75 7.41 -37.26
N LEU A 188 -3.91 7.90 -37.71
CA LEU A 188 -4.37 9.27 -37.56
C LEU A 188 -5.84 9.28 -37.12
N ARG A 189 -6.07 9.36 -35.81
CA ARG A 189 -7.42 9.43 -35.25
C ARG A 189 -7.43 10.07 -33.86
N PRO A 190 -8.58 10.58 -33.38
CA PRO A 190 -8.72 10.96 -31.98
C PRO A 190 -8.57 9.74 -31.07
N ARG A 191 -7.83 9.90 -29.98
CA ARG A 191 -7.62 8.88 -28.95
C ARG A 191 -7.67 9.52 -27.57
N ARG A 192 -8.29 8.82 -26.63
CA ARG A 192 -8.29 9.20 -25.21
C ARG A 192 -7.15 8.51 -24.45
N ILE A 193 -6.68 7.36 -24.93
CA ILE A 193 -5.78 6.48 -24.20
C ILE A 193 -4.49 6.28 -24.98
N PHE A 194 -3.38 6.44 -24.27
CA PHE A 194 -2.01 6.14 -24.69
C PHE A 194 -1.34 5.31 -23.59
N TYR A 195 -0.09 4.92 -23.79
CA TYR A 195 0.68 4.11 -22.85
C TYR A 195 2.12 4.61 -22.82
N VAL A 196 2.61 4.99 -21.64
CA VAL A 196 4.02 5.32 -21.46
C VAL A 196 4.78 4.00 -21.39
N VAL A 197 5.72 3.82 -22.30
CA VAL A 197 6.53 2.60 -22.42
C VAL A 197 7.98 2.81 -22.00
N ASN A 198 8.38 4.07 -21.81
CA ASN A 198 9.68 4.43 -21.24
C ASN A 198 9.54 5.76 -20.48
N ASN A 199 9.85 5.76 -19.18
CA ASN A 199 9.82 6.93 -18.29
C ASN A 199 11.21 7.27 -17.71
N VAL A 200 12.29 6.74 -18.28
CA VAL A 200 13.66 7.08 -17.85
C VAL A 200 14.07 8.47 -18.34
N HIS A 201 13.42 8.97 -19.39
CA HIS A 201 13.77 10.25 -20.01
C HIS A 201 12.87 11.40 -19.53
N PRO A 202 13.39 12.64 -19.44
CA PRO A 202 12.64 13.78 -18.89
C PRO A 202 11.24 14.05 -19.50
N PRO A 203 10.98 13.81 -20.81
CA PRO A 203 9.65 13.99 -21.38
C PRO A 203 8.54 13.14 -20.72
N THR A 204 8.90 12.02 -20.11
CA THR A 204 7.95 11.06 -19.51
C THR A 204 8.32 10.67 -18.07
N SER A 205 9.41 11.18 -17.50
CA SER A 205 9.89 10.79 -16.16
C SER A 205 8.96 11.14 -15.01
N PHE A 206 7.98 12.00 -15.25
CA PHE A 206 6.93 12.34 -14.30
C PHE A 206 5.67 11.46 -14.44
N LEU A 207 5.68 10.51 -15.39
CA LEU A 207 4.58 9.62 -15.70
C LEU A 207 4.96 8.15 -15.40
N PRO A 208 4.02 7.32 -14.92
CA PRO A 208 4.25 5.88 -14.73
C PRO A 208 4.37 5.17 -16.08
N LEU A 209 5.05 4.00 -16.11
CA LEU A 209 5.04 3.06 -17.25
C LEU A 209 3.67 2.39 -17.40
N ASP A 210 2.65 3.17 -17.76
CA ASP A 210 1.29 2.67 -17.86
C ASP A 210 0.41 3.49 -18.81
N ARG A 211 -0.89 3.14 -18.82
CA ARG A 211 -1.98 3.88 -19.44
C ARG A 211 -1.91 5.38 -19.09
N LEU A 212 -1.63 6.18 -20.10
CA LEU A 212 -1.77 7.62 -20.11
C LEU A 212 -3.18 7.98 -20.62
N GLU A 213 -4.07 8.32 -19.71
CA GLU A 213 -5.41 8.77 -20.04
C GLU A 213 -5.47 10.30 -20.20
N MET A 214 -5.92 10.72 -21.36
CA MET A 214 -6.23 12.10 -21.69
C MET A 214 -7.63 12.42 -21.19
N GLY A 215 -7.82 13.57 -20.52
CA GLY A 215 -9.13 13.96 -19.96
C GLY A 215 -10.27 14.03 -21.00
N PHE A 216 -9.93 14.09 -22.29
CA PHE A 216 -10.84 13.99 -23.42
C PHE A 216 -10.11 13.42 -24.66
N GLU A 217 -10.85 13.04 -25.70
CA GLU A 217 -10.26 12.56 -26.95
C GLU A 217 -9.41 13.66 -27.62
N THR A 218 -8.14 13.36 -27.91
CA THR A 218 -7.22 14.28 -28.58
C THR A 218 -6.70 13.64 -29.87
N TRP A 219 -6.47 14.46 -30.90
CA TRP A 219 -5.98 13.97 -32.19
C TRP A 219 -4.50 13.63 -32.10
N ALA A 220 -4.18 12.38 -32.42
CA ALA A 220 -2.81 11.89 -32.50
C ALA A 220 -2.50 11.35 -33.90
N SER A 221 -1.30 11.70 -34.37
CA SER A 221 -0.59 11.02 -35.44
C SER A 221 0.41 10.06 -34.78
N THR A 222 0.51 8.85 -35.31
CA THR A 222 1.47 7.84 -34.83
C THR A 222 2.28 7.31 -35.98
N THR A 223 3.47 6.81 -35.66
CA THR A 223 4.41 6.23 -36.61
C THR A 223 5.09 5.02 -35.96
N GLU A 224 6.05 4.42 -36.64
CA GLU A 224 6.87 3.33 -36.11
C GLU A 224 8.29 3.83 -35.91
N ALA A 225 8.83 3.65 -34.71
CA ALA A 225 10.21 3.95 -34.41
C ALA A 225 11.16 2.98 -35.12
N SER A 226 12.32 3.48 -35.50
CA SER A 226 13.40 2.71 -36.14
C SER A 226 14.72 3.44 -35.97
N GLY A 227 15.86 2.78 -36.22
CA GLY A 227 17.17 3.41 -36.07
C GLY A 227 17.45 3.81 -34.63
N ASP A 228 17.77 5.09 -34.39
CA ASP A 228 18.13 5.64 -33.08
C ASP A 228 16.91 6.06 -32.23
N GLY A 229 15.69 5.81 -32.73
CA GLY A 229 14.45 6.22 -32.08
C GLY A 229 14.10 5.44 -30.83
N LEU A 230 14.05 6.14 -29.69
CA LEU A 230 13.56 5.62 -28.41
C LEU A 230 12.07 5.98 -28.24
N VAL A 231 11.21 4.97 -28.17
CA VAL A 231 9.78 5.16 -27.93
C VAL A 231 9.54 5.46 -26.45
N LEU A 232 8.89 6.58 -26.17
CA LEU A 232 8.47 6.95 -24.81
C LEU A 232 6.99 6.69 -24.57
N VAL A 233 6.15 6.90 -25.59
CA VAL A 233 4.70 6.72 -25.50
C VAL A 233 4.18 6.01 -26.75
N LYS A 234 3.38 4.97 -26.55
CA LYS A 234 2.62 4.26 -27.59
C LYS A 234 1.13 4.58 -27.50
N ALA A 235 0.42 4.50 -28.61
CA ALA A 235 -1.03 4.60 -28.67
C ALA A 235 -1.72 3.24 -28.47
N GLU A 236 -1.01 2.12 -28.59
CA GLU A 236 -1.51 0.76 -28.37
C GLU A 236 -0.40 -0.19 -27.88
N VAL A 237 -0.31 -0.44 -26.56
CA VAL A 237 0.18 -1.69 -25.94
C VAL A 237 -0.53 -1.81 -24.58
N GLU A 238 -1.23 -2.92 -24.31
CA GLU A 238 -1.65 -3.24 -22.94
C GLU A 238 -0.40 -3.49 -22.08
N SER A 239 -0.23 -2.71 -21.02
CA SER A 239 0.78 -2.95 -19.98
C SER A 239 0.71 -4.42 -19.52
N ALA A 240 1.85 -5.12 -19.55
CA ALA A 240 1.96 -6.55 -19.34
C ALA A 240 1.86 -7.00 -17.86
N TYR A 241 1.48 -6.09 -16.95
CA TYR A 241 1.42 -6.41 -15.52
C TYR A 241 0.00 -6.83 -15.10
N PRO A 242 -0.15 -7.90 -14.28
CA PRO A 242 -1.44 -8.24 -13.69
C PRO A 242 -1.91 -7.11 -12.77
N ARG A 243 -3.01 -6.45 -13.14
CA ARG A 243 -3.61 -5.37 -12.36
C ARG A 243 -4.57 -5.93 -11.33
N LEU A 244 -4.41 -5.52 -10.08
CA LEU A 244 -5.29 -5.89 -8.99
C LEU A 244 -6.45 -4.90 -8.95
N ARG A 245 -7.57 -5.31 -9.55
CA ARG A 245 -8.74 -4.44 -9.74
C ARG A 245 -9.80 -4.67 -8.68
N MET A 246 -10.38 -3.59 -8.18
CA MET A 246 -11.55 -3.61 -7.32
C MET A 246 -12.55 -2.54 -7.77
N LEU A 247 -13.78 -2.94 -8.01
CA LEU A 247 -14.89 -2.04 -8.32
C LEU A 247 -15.90 -2.07 -7.18
N VAL A 248 -16.29 -0.90 -6.68
CA VAL A 248 -17.35 -0.74 -5.67
C VAL A 248 -18.45 0.13 -6.23
N GLU A 249 -19.66 -0.41 -6.30
CA GLU A 249 -20.85 0.29 -6.76
C GLU A 249 -21.83 0.41 -5.60
N GLU A 250 -22.14 1.63 -5.19
CA GLU A 250 -23.11 1.92 -4.15
C GLU A 250 -24.32 2.66 -4.75
N GLN A 251 -25.50 2.13 -4.45
CA GLN A 251 -26.79 2.72 -4.78
C GLN A 251 -27.47 3.18 -3.49
N VAL A 252 -27.60 4.48 -3.33
CA VAL A 252 -28.13 5.14 -2.14
C VAL A 252 -29.49 5.77 -2.47
N SER A 253 -30.55 5.19 -1.93
CA SER A 253 -31.92 5.65 -2.16
C SER A 253 -32.42 6.44 -0.95
N VAL A 254 -32.43 7.77 -1.07
CA VAL A 254 -32.89 8.68 -0.02
C VAL A 254 -34.42 8.66 0.06
N GLN A 255 -34.93 8.57 1.27
CA GLN A 255 -36.37 8.56 1.58
C GLN A 255 -36.86 9.95 1.96
N GLU A 256 -38.17 10.19 1.89
CA GLU A 256 -38.78 11.49 2.22
C GLU A 256 -38.53 11.95 3.67
N ASN A 257 -38.25 11.01 4.58
CA ASN A 257 -37.89 11.30 5.98
C ASN A 257 -36.39 11.59 6.19
N GLY A 258 -35.59 11.58 5.12
CA GLY A 258 -34.15 11.80 5.13
C GLY A 258 -33.29 10.58 5.52
N SER A 259 -33.90 9.43 5.81
CA SER A 259 -33.17 8.15 5.89
C SER A 259 -32.77 7.67 4.49
N ALA A 260 -31.85 6.72 4.39
CA ALA A 260 -31.45 6.15 3.10
C ALA A 260 -31.16 4.65 3.20
N THR A 261 -31.53 3.90 2.17
CA THR A 261 -31.09 2.51 1.98
C THR A 261 -29.88 2.51 1.06
N ILE A 262 -28.84 1.77 1.43
CA ILE A 262 -27.57 1.67 0.70
C ILE A 262 -27.41 0.23 0.25
N SER A 263 -27.37 0.01 -1.06
CA SER A 263 -27.01 -1.28 -1.67
C SER A 263 -25.63 -1.16 -2.28
N MET A 264 -24.68 -1.93 -1.75
CA MET A 264 -23.28 -1.94 -2.18
C MET A 264 -22.97 -3.27 -2.86
N VAL A 265 -22.24 -3.20 -3.97
CA VAL A 265 -21.66 -4.35 -4.65
C VAL A 265 -20.15 -4.13 -4.82
N ILE A 266 -19.35 -5.03 -4.29
CA ILE A 266 -17.89 -5.07 -4.46
C ILE A 266 -17.58 -6.18 -5.46
N LYS A 267 -16.85 -5.87 -6.54
CA LYS A 267 -16.45 -6.81 -7.58
C LYS A 267 -14.93 -6.83 -7.69
N VAL A 268 -14.35 -8.01 -7.59
CA VAL A 268 -12.91 -8.24 -7.75
C VAL A 268 -12.70 -9.29 -8.83
N PRO A 269 -12.20 -8.91 -10.02
CA PRO A 269 -11.90 -9.85 -11.09
C PRO A 269 -10.91 -10.93 -10.67
N GLU A 270 -10.88 -12.04 -11.40
CA GLU A 270 -9.91 -13.11 -11.20
C GLU A 270 -8.48 -12.55 -11.12
N SER A 271 -7.89 -12.69 -9.94
CA SER A 271 -6.58 -12.13 -9.58
C SER A 271 -6.14 -12.69 -8.23
N PRO A 272 -4.86 -12.52 -7.85
CA PRO A 272 -4.41 -12.84 -6.49
C PRO A 272 -5.24 -12.16 -5.39
N LEU A 273 -5.77 -10.95 -5.66
CA LEU A 273 -6.67 -10.24 -4.74
C LEU A 273 -8.02 -10.97 -4.56
N ALA A 274 -8.58 -11.55 -5.63
CA ALA A 274 -9.82 -12.32 -5.54
C ALA A 274 -9.65 -13.62 -4.75
N GLU A 275 -8.55 -14.35 -4.98
CA GLU A 275 -8.21 -15.57 -4.24
C GLU A 275 -8.05 -15.29 -2.75
N GLN A 276 -7.34 -14.21 -2.45
CA GLN A 276 -7.13 -13.75 -1.11
C GLN A 276 -8.42 -13.37 -0.37
N LEU A 277 -9.35 -12.68 -1.04
CA LEU A 277 -10.65 -12.39 -0.45
C LEU A 277 -11.45 -13.66 -0.13
N ARG A 278 -11.32 -14.71 -0.96
CA ARG A 278 -11.95 -16.01 -0.67
C ARG A 278 -11.32 -16.68 0.53
N GLU A 279 -10.00 -16.67 0.63
CA GLU A 279 -9.26 -17.20 1.79
C GLU A 279 -9.62 -16.43 3.07
N ALA A 280 -9.71 -15.09 2.98
CA ALA A 280 -10.10 -14.20 4.06
C ALA A 280 -11.44 -14.58 4.69
N PHE A 281 -12.44 -14.88 3.86
CA PHE A 281 -13.75 -15.29 4.31
C PHE A 281 -13.84 -16.78 4.66
N GLY A 282 -12.74 -17.54 4.54
CA GLY A 282 -12.73 -18.97 4.80
C GLY A 282 -13.57 -19.77 3.81
N ILE A 283 -13.70 -19.31 2.57
CA ILE A 283 -14.55 -19.95 1.56
C ILE A 283 -13.92 -21.27 1.09
N PRO A 284 -14.68 -22.39 1.10
CA PRO A 284 -14.21 -23.65 0.51
C PRO A 284 -13.98 -23.52 -0.99
N THR A 285 -12.90 -24.12 -1.50
CA THR A 285 -12.61 -24.18 -2.94
C THR A 285 -13.62 -25.02 -3.75
N THR A 286 -14.53 -25.72 -3.08
CA THR A 286 -15.54 -26.59 -3.69
C THR A 286 -16.86 -25.89 -4.00
N VAL A 287 -16.98 -24.58 -3.75
CA VAL A 287 -18.23 -23.82 -4.02
C VAL A 287 -18.45 -23.72 -5.54
N PRO A 288 -19.64 -24.10 -6.07
CA PRO A 288 -19.92 -24.00 -7.50
C PRO A 288 -19.94 -22.55 -8.02
N PRO A 289 -19.55 -22.30 -9.30
CA PRO A 289 -19.67 -20.99 -9.91
C PRO A 289 -21.10 -20.42 -9.90
N GLY A 290 -21.23 -19.14 -9.60
CA GLY A 290 -22.50 -18.41 -9.51
C GLY A 290 -23.28 -18.64 -8.21
N HIS A 291 -22.78 -19.48 -7.29
CA HIS A 291 -23.47 -19.73 -6.03
C HIS A 291 -23.30 -18.56 -5.07
N GLU A 292 -24.42 -17.92 -4.71
CA GLU A 292 -24.48 -16.88 -3.68
C GLU A 292 -24.71 -17.51 -2.30
N MET A 293 -23.89 -17.10 -1.32
CA MET A 293 -23.96 -17.58 0.05
C MET A 293 -23.77 -16.42 1.04
N PRO A 294 -24.29 -16.50 2.28
CA PRO A 294 -23.95 -15.51 3.30
C PRO A 294 -22.46 -15.54 3.61
N ILE A 295 -21.86 -14.39 3.89
CA ILE A 295 -20.47 -14.32 4.37
C ILE A 295 -20.35 -15.15 5.66
N PRO A 296 -19.41 -16.09 5.82
CA PRO A 296 -19.32 -16.90 7.04
C PRO A 296 -19.15 -16.06 8.32
N GLU A 297 -19.78 -16.45 9.42
CA GLU A 297 -19.58 -15.76 10.72
C GLU A 297 -18.13 -15.90 11.19
N TRP A 298 -17.56 -17.09 11.00
CA TRP A 298 -16.23 -17.45 11.46
C TRP A 298 -15.41 -18.08 10.33
N ALA A 299 -14.12 -17.76 10.28
CA ALA A 299 -13.13 -18.51 9.50
C ALA A 299 -12.12 -19.18 10.43
N THR A 300 -11.69 -20.38 10.08
CA THR A 300 -10.63 -21.11 10.79
C THR A 300 -9.30 -20.83 10.12
N SER A 301 -8.36 -20.18 10.83
CA SER A 301 -6.99 -20.04 10.33
C SER A 301 -6.27 -21.39 10.42
N LYS A 302 -5.70 -21.86 9.31
CA LYS A 302 -4.83 -23.03 9.29
C LYS A 302 -3.44 -22.67 9.79
N GLU A 303 -2.86 -23.53 10.61
CA GLU A 303 -1.47 -23.42 11.04
C GLU A 303 -0.56 -24.09 10.01
N VAL A 304 0.52 -23.43 9.62
CA VAL A 304 1.55 -24.03 8.76
C VAL A 304 2.74 -24.39 9.65
N LEU A 305 3.10 -25.68 9.68
CA LEU A 305 4.18 -26.22 10.50
C LEU A 305 5.32 -26.76 9.63
N GLU A 306 6.53 -26.31 9.91
CA GLU A 306 7.76 -26.78 9.26
C GLU A 306 8.73 -27.33 10.31
N VAL A 307 9.09 -28.61 10.17
CA VAL A 307 10.06 -29.29 11.04
C VAL A 307 11.33 -29.62 10.25
N PRO A 308 12.52 -29.11 10.64
CA PRO A 308 13.77 -29.37 9.93
C PRO A 308 14.21 -30.84 9.95
N LYS A 309 14.96 -31.26 8.92
CA LYS A 309 15.48 -32.64 8.80
C LYS A 309 16.32 -33.05 10.03
N GLY A 310 16.05 -34.25 10.54
CA GLY A 310 16.74 -34.83 11.69
C GLY A 310 16.31 -34.27 13.05
N VAL A 311 15.17 -33.58 13.12
CA VAL A 311 14.44 -33.26 14.36
C VAL A 311 13.24 -34.21 14.43
N THR A 312 13.02 -34.85 15.57
CA THR A 312 11.86 -35.72 15.79
C THR A 312 10.75 -34.96 16.53
N LEU A 313 9.53 -34.98 15.99
CA LEU A 313 8.33 -34.43 16.63
C LEU A 313 7.56 -35.58 17.31
N GLU A 314 7.41 -35.52 18.64
CA GLU A 314 6.79 -36.59 19.45
C GLU A 314 5.31 -36.31 19.82
N GLY A 315 4.76 -35.16 19.42
CA GLY A 315 3.35 -34.81 19.66
C GLY A 315 3.04 -33.33 19.40
N MET A 316 1.76 -33.03 19.11
CA MET A 316 1.25 -31.68 18.86
C MET A 316 -0.16 -31.53 19.44
N ASN A 317 -0.38 -30.46 20.22
CA ASN A 317 -1.72 -30.01 20.61
C ASN A 317 -2.06 -28.75 19.81
N GLU A 318 -2.83 -28.90 18.73
CA GLU A 318 -3.33 -27.76 17.95
C GLU A 318 -4.58 -27.17 18.61
N THR A 319 -4.57 -25.86 18.84
CA THR A 319 -5.79 -25.10 19.17
C THR A 319 -6.26 -24.33 17.94
N GLU A 320 -7.47 -24.58 17.45
CA GLU A 320 -8.05 -23.83 16.33
C GLU A 320 -8.18 -22.35 16.69
N THR A 321 -7.79 -21.46 15.77
CA THR A 321 -8.06 -20.02 15.91
C THR A 321 -9.26 -19.68 15.02
N ARG A 322 -10.36 -19.26 15.65
CA ARG A 322 -11.55 -18.75 14.95
C ARG A 322 -11.48 -17.24 14.83
N LEU A 323 -11.73 -16.73 13.64
CA LEU A 323 -11.74 -15.30 13.32
C LEU A 323 -13.17 -14.86 12.99
N PRO A 324 -13.73 -13.80 13.61
CA PRO A 324 -15.09 -13.31 13.35
C PRO A 324 -15.16 -12.53 12.03
N VAL A 325 -14.99 -13.20 10.90
CA VAL A 325 -14.72 -12.55 9.60
C VAL A 325 -15.88 -11.69 9.08
N ARG A 326 -17.14 -12.06 9.34
CA ARG A 326 -18.31 -11.25 8.95
C ARG A 326 -18.34 -9.93 9.72
N GLU A 327 -18.18 -9.99 11.04
CA GLU A 327 -18.19 -8.81 11.90
C GLU A 327 -17.06 -7.84 11.52
N LEU A 328 -15.84 -8.36 11.34
CA LEU A 328 -14.68 -7.57 10.91
C LEU A 328 -14.89 -6.91 9.53
N PHE A 329 -15.55 -7.61 8.60
CA PHE A 329 -15.87 -7.05 7.28
C PHE A 329 -16.92 -5.94 7.37
N HIS A 330 -18.01 -6.17 8.11
CA HIS A 330 -19.00 -5.11 8.39
C HIS A 330 -18.32 -3.90 9.01
N GLN A 331 -17.28 -4.13 9.83
CA GLN A 331 -16.55 -3.05 10.48
C GLN A 331 -15.79 -2.19 9.50
N GLY A 332 -15.14 -2.81 8.53
CA GLY A 332 -14.56 -2.11 7.40
C GLY A 332 -15.58 -1.21 6.68
N ILE A 333 -16.76 -1.75 6.35
CA ILE A 333 -17.82 -0.99 5.67
C ILE A 333 -18.29 0.22 6.48
N ILE A 334 -18.55 0.03 7.77
CA ILE A 334 -19.02 1.11 8.64
C ILE A 334 -17.94 2.19 8.82
N MET A 335 -16.67 1.79 8.99
CA MET A 335 -15.55 2.74 9.09
C MET A 335 -15.39 3.56 7.81
N GLU A 336 -15.51 2.95 6.62
CA GLU A 336 -15.43 3.66 5.34
C GLU A 336 -16.49 4.76 5.26
N HIS A 337 -17.76 4.42 5.53
CA HIS A 337 -18.86 5.39 5.48
C HIS A 337 -18.74 6.48 6.54
N GLN A 338 -18.32 6.14 7.75
CA GLN A 338 -18.23 7.10 8.85
C GLN A 338 -17.03 8.04 8.69
N VAL A 339 -15.85 7.51 8.41
CA VAL A 339 -14.61 8.31 8.38
C VAL A 339 -14.51 9.11 7.09
N VAL A 340 -14.87 8.51 5.95
CA VAL A 340 -14.73 9.15 4.63
C VAL A 340 -15.94 9.98 4.26
N LEU A 341 -17.15 9.47 4.51
CA LEU A 341 -18.40 10.12 4.08
C LEU A 341 -19.15 10.82 5.21
N ASN A 342 -18.76 10.63 6.47
CA ASN A 342 -19.49 11.13 7.64
C ASN A 342 -20.95 10.62 7.71
N ILE A 343 -21.16 9.36 7.31
CA ILE A 343 -22.47 8.69 7.33
C ILE A 343 -22.44 7.55 8.36
N SER A 344 -23.41 7.55 9.28
CA SER A 344 -23.65 6.41 10.17
C SER A 344 -24.54 5.39 9.48
N VAL A 345 -24.01 4.20 9.24
CA VAL A 345 -24.73 3.09 8.58
C VAL A 345 -24.87 1.89 9.51
N GLN A 346 -25.95 1.13 9.33
CA GLN A 346 -26.18 -0.17 9.94
C GLN A 346 -26.25 -1.22 8.82
N VAL A 347 -25.35 -2.20 8.82
CA VAL A 347 -25.41 -3.32 7.87
C VAL A 347 -26.59 -4.22 8.24
N LEU A 348 -27.50 -4.42 7.29
CA LEU A 348 -28.70 -5.26 7.44
C LEU A 348 -28.44 -6.69 6.96
N SER A 349 -27.69 -6.85 5.86
CA SER A 349 -27.30 -8.15 5.33
C SER A 349 -26.04 -8.06 4.47
N SER A 350 -25.35 -9.20 4.34
CA SER A 350 -24.19 -9.33 3.45
C SER A 350 -24.06 -10.74 2.89
N SER A 351 -23.80 -10.86 1.59
CA SER A 351 -23.56 -12.12 0.90
C SER A 351 -22.33 -12.04 0.01
N ILE A 352 -21.82 -13.20 -0.39
CA ILE A 352 -20.68 -13.35 -1.30
C ILE A 352 -21.04 -14.36 -2.39
N ILE A 353 -20.62 -14.06 -3.61
CA ILE A 353 -20.53 -14.99 -4.74
C ILE A 353 -19.02 -15.22 -4.93
N PRO A 354 -18.46 -16.29 -4.35
CA PRO A 354 -17.01 -16.44 -4.33
C PRO A 354 -16.41 -16.64 -5.73
N PHE A 355 -17.11 -17.39 -6.57
CA PHE A 355 -16.71 -17.67 -7.95
C PHE A 355 -17.86 -17.27 -8.87
N SER A 356 -17.78 -16.16 -9.58
CA SER A 356 -18.76 -15.78 -10.61
C SER A 356 -18.56 -16.63 -11.88
N LYS A 357 -19.36 -16.40 -12.92
CA LYS A 357 -19.16 -17.06 -14.23
C LYS A 357 -17.80 -16.71 -14.88
N GLU A 358 -17.24 -15.56 -14.53
CA GLU A 358 -15.94 -15.07 -14.99
C GLU A 358 -14.84 -15.33 -13.94
N ASN A 359 -15.10 -16.23 -12.98
CA ASN A 359 -14.22 -16.52 -11.85
C ASN A 359 -13.84 -15.28 -11.01
N ALA A 360 -14.67 -14.22 -11.03
CA ALA A 360 -14.54 -13.06 -10.16
C ALA A 360 -15.13 -13.35 -8.77
N THR A 361 -14.74 -12.56 -7.77
CA THR A 361 -15.37 -12.55 -6.44
C THR A 361 -16.30 -11.35 -6.35
N GLU A 362 -17.57 -11.57 -5.99
CA GLU A 362 -18.54 -10.49 -5.78
C GLU A 362 -19.07 -10.52 -4.34
N ILE A 363 -19.15 -9.36 -3.69
CA ILE A 363 -19.71 -9.20 -2.36
C ILE A 363 -20.87 -8.21 -2.44
N LYS A 364 -22.00 -8.55 -1.84
CA LYS A 364 -23.19 -7.69 -1.78
C LYS A 364 -23.46 -7.32 -0.33
N VAL A 365 -23.73 -6.04 -0.09
CA VAL A 365 -24.06 -5.52 1.24
C VAL A 365 -25.31 -4.65 1.12
N LEU A 366 -26.24 -4.86 2.04
CA LEU A 366 -27.39 -3.99 2.24
C LEU A 366 -27.24 -3.29 3.59
N ALA A 367 -27.34 -1.97 3.59
CA ALA A 367 -27.22 -1.16 4.79
C ALA A 367 -28.31 -0.06 4.86
N LEU A 368 -28.52 0.46 6.07
CA LEU A 368 -29.45 1.54 6.36
C LEU A 368 -28.70 2.72 6.99
N ALA A 369 -28.87 3.91 6.44
CA ALA A 369 -28.51 5.17 7.08
C ALA A 369 -29.79 5.79 7.67
N ALA A 370 -29.93 5.78 9.00
CA ALA A 370 -31.13 6.30 9.66
C ALA A 370 -31.36 7.80 9.40
N GLN A 371 -30.28 8.55 9.16
CA GLN A 371 -30.34 9.96 8.80
C GLN A 371 -29.17 10.29 7.87
N LEU A 372 -29.46 10.49 6.58
CA LEU A 372 -28.50 10.95 5.58
C LEU A 372 -28.78 12.40 5.16
N ALA A 373 -30.03 12.75 4.91
CA ALA A 373 -30.47 14.09 4.56
C ALA A 373 -31.16 14.77 5.74
N ARG A 374 -30.92 16.06 5.99
CA ARG A 374 -31.55 16.84 7.07
C ARG A 374 -32.45 17.94 6.50
N PRO A 375 -33.64 18.20 7.08
CA PRO A 375 -34.50 19.29 6.63
C PRO A 375 -33.89 20.65 7.01
N VAL A 376 -34.05 21.64 6.15
CA VAL A 376 -33.66 23.03 6.40
C VAL A 376 -34.86 23.74 7.02
N TYR A 377 -34.76 24.07 8.31
CA TYR A 377 -35.84 24.67 9.09
C TYR A 377 -36.46 25.90 8.40
N GLY A 378 -37.80 25.93 8.35
CA GLY A 378 -38.56 27.02 7.74
C GLY A 378 -38.64 26.98 6.21
N THR A 379 -38.15 25.91 5.57
CA THR A 379 -38.18 25.74 4.11
C THR A 379 -38.64 24.32 3.72
N ASN A 380 -38.92 24.10 2.44
CA ASN A 380 -39.08 22.76 1.84
C ASN A 380 -37.74 22.15 1.37
N GLY A 381 -36.62 22.76 1.78
CA GLY A 381 -35.28 22.34 1.45
C GLY A 381 -34.75 21.27 2.39
N TRP A 382 -33.89 20.42 1.84
CA TRP A 382 -33.15 19.38 2.52
C TRP A 382 -31.66 19.48 2.16
N ARG A 383 -30.80 18.96 3.02
CA ARG A 383 -29.35 18.97 2.82
C ARG A 383 -28.74 17.61 3.15
N ILE A 384 -27.90 17.11 2.25
CA ILE A 384 -27.00 15.98 2.46
C ILE A 384 -25.61 16.53 2.67
N GLU A 385 -24.97 16.13 3.75
CA GLU A 385 -23.66 16.62 4.19
C GLU A 385 -22.67 15.45 4.21
N LEU A 386 -21.76 15.40 3.24
CA LEU A 386 -20.73 14.34 3.13
C LEU A 386 -19.33 14.83 3.51
N GLY A 387 -18.53 13.92 4.06
CA GLY A 387 -17.14 14.19 4.46
C GLY A 387 -16.99 14.90 5.81
N PRO A 388 -15.74 15.10 6.28
CA PRO A 388 -15.46 15.55 7.63
C PRO A 388 -15.95 16.98 7.91
N ARG A 389 -16.51 17.18 9.10
CA ARG A 389 -17.22 18.41 9.49
C ARG A 389 -16.41 19.33 10.41
N ASP A 390 -15.47 18.78 11.16
CA ASP A 390 -14.57 19.51 12.06
C ASP A 390 -13.11 19.10 11.86
N GLU A 391 -12.19 19.77 12.57
CA GLU A 391 -10.75 19.52 12.49
C GLU A 391 -10.40 18.10 12.95
N ASN A 392 -11.08 17.57 13.96
CA ASN A 392 -10.81 16.22 14.48
C ASN A 392 -11.22 15.13 13.47
N GLY A 393 -12.39 15.27 12.85
CA GLY A 393 -12.85 14.40 11.76
C GLY A 393 -11.94 14.47 10.55
N THR A 394 -11.42 15.67 10.23
CA THR A 394 -10.46 15.86 9.14
C THR A 394 -9.13 15.15 9.42
N LEU A 395 -8.58 15.30 10.62
CA LEU A 395 -7.36 14.57 11.02
C LEU A 395 -7.59 13.05 11.04
N THR A 396 -8.76 12.60 11.49
CA THR A 396 -9.13 11.17 11.48
C THR A 396 -9.17 10.61 10.05
N LEU A 397 -9.74 11.36 9.11
CA LEU A 397 -9.73 10.99 7.69
C LEU A 397 -8.31 10.92 7.14
N VAL A 398 -7.48 11.92 7.41
CA VAL A 398 -6.07 11.95 6.96
C VAL A 398 -5.31 10.72 7.45
N ASP A 399 -5.42 10.41 8.75
CA ASP A 399 -4.75 9.25 9.35
C ASP A 399 -5.27 7.93 8.76
N PHE A 400 -6.58 7.84 8.52
CA PHE A 400 -7.21 6.68 7.88
C PHE A 400 -6.70 6.48 6.44
N MET A 401 -6.66 7.54 5.64
CA MET A 401 -6.17 7.49 4.25
C MET A 401 -4.68 7.16 4.20
N ALA A 402 -3.86 7.78 5.05
CA ALA A 402 -2.43 7.49 5.13
C ALA A 402 -2.16 6.02 5.52
N THR A 403 -2.93 5.51 6.49
CA THR A 403 -2.85 4.10 6.92
C THR A 403 -3.25 3.16 5.79
N ARG A 404 -4.38 3.44 5.13
CA ARG A 404 -4.88 2.65 4.00
C ARG A 404 -3.88 2.62 2.85
N LEU A 405 -3.31 3.76 2.47
CA LEU A 405 -2.27 3.84 1.43
C LEU A 405 -1.01 3.05 1.80
N SER A 406 -0.54 3.18 3.04
CA SER A 406 0.65 2.46 3.51
C SER A 406 0.46 0.95 3.47
N LEU A 407 -0.72 0.47 3.87
CA LEU A 407 -1.06 -0.94 3.84
C LEU A 407 -1.23 -1.45 2.41
N LEU A 408 -1.86 -0.67 1.53
CA LEU A 408 -1.95 -0.98 0.10
C LEU A 408 -0.56 -1.13 -0.53
N GLN A 409 0.40 -0.25 -0.23
CA GLN A 409 1.77 -0.38 -0.74
C GLN A 409 2.46 -1.64 -0.21
N LEU A 410 2.27 -1.97 1.07
CA LEU A 410 2.82 -3.21 1.63
C LEU A 410 2.17 -4.46 1.00
N MET A 411 0.87 -4.40 0.72
CA MET A 411 0.12 -5.44 0.02
C MET A 411 0.68 -5.65 -1.39
N LEU A 412 0.89 -4.56 -2.15
CA LEU A 412 1.44 -4.61 -3.50
C LEU A 412 2.83 -5.24 -3.53
N ARG A 413 3.71 -4.86 -2.60
CA ARG A 413 5.07 -5.43 -2.46
C ARG A 413 5.10 -6.89 -2.03
N ALA A 414 3.97 -7.47 -1.62
CA ALA A 414 3.91 -8.86 -1.18
C ALA A 414 3.84 -9.85 -2.34
N TRP A 415 3.37 -9.43 -3.51
CA TRP A 415 3.32 -10.26 -4.71
C TRP A 415 4.55 -10.04 -5.60
N PRO A 416 5.05 -11.08 -6.28
CA PRO A 416 6.20 -10.95 -7.17
C PRO A 416 5.87 -10.17 -8.45
N GLY A 417 6.84 -9.41 -8.97
CA GLY A 417 6.68 -8.56 -10.16
C GLY A 417 6.06 -7.20 -9.85
N GLU A 418 6.05 -6.27 -10.83
CA GLU A 418 5.46 -4.95 -10.61
C GLU A 418 3.94 -5.07 -10.43
N GLN A 419 3.43 -4.53 -9.32
CA GLN A 419 2.02 -4.58 -8.96
C GLN A 419 1.38 -3.20 -8.96
N VAL A 420 0.14 -3.15 -9.44
CA VAL A 420 -0.71 -1.95 -9.40
C VAL A 420 -2.08 -2.32 -8.83
N PHE A 421 -2.54 -1.53 -7.86
CA PHE A 421 -3.90 -1.57 -7.35
C PHE A 421 -4.74 -0.50 -8.02
N GLU A 422 -5.78 -0.94 -8.74
CA GLU A 422 -6.78 -0.07 -9.35
C GLU A 422 -8.10 -0.23 -8.61
N TYR A 423 -8.53 0.85 -7.96
CA TYR A 423 -9.81 0.88 -7.28
C TYR A 423 -10.70 1.92 -7.91
N ARG A 424 -11.94 1.52 -8.23
CA ARG A 424 -12.97 2.42 -8.72
C ARG A 424 -14.20 2.34 -7.82
N SER A 425 -14.73 3.49 -7.44
CA SER A 425 -15.94 3.57 -6.62
C SER A 425 -16.96 4.51 -7.23
N TYR A 426 -18.23 4.13 -7.13
CA TYR A 426 -19.37 4.92 -7.57
C TYR A 426 -20.36 5.03 -6.42
N PHE A 427 -20.44 6.21 -5.80
CA PHE A 427 -21.41 6.49 -4.75
C PHE A 427 -22.61 7.24 -5.34
N ASN A 428 -23.63 6.49 -5.76
CA ASN A 428 -24.79 7.02 -6.48
C ASN A 428 -25.92 7.35 -5.51
N VAL A 429 -26.21 8.64 -5.33
CA VAL A 429 -27.31 9.12 -4.49
C VAL A 429 -28.51 9.47 -5.36
N THR A 430 -29.61 8.74 -5.18
CA THR A 430 -30.90 9.04 -5.77
C THR A 430 -31.78 9.72 -4.73
N LEU A 431 -32.29 10.90 -5.08
CA LEU A 431 -33.16 11.67 -4.21
C LEU A 431 -34.58 11.07 -4.15
N PRO A 432 -35.40 11.46 -3.16
CA PRO A 432 -36.79 11.01 -3.09
C PRO A 432 -37.58 11.38 -4.36
N PRO A 433 -38.68 10.68 -4.67
CA PRO A 433 -39.57 11.06 -5.76
C PRO A 433 -40.01 12.53 -5.68
N GLU A 434 -40.22 13.17 -6.83
CA GLU A 434 -40.67 14.57 -6.93
C GLU A 434 -39.73 15.61 -6.27
N SER A 435 -38.46 15.25 -6.04
CA SER A 435 -37.43 16.16 -5.56
C SER A 435 -36.46 16.58 -6.66
N GLU A 436 -35.86 17.76 -6.48
CA GLU A 436 -34.82 18.27 -7.39
C GLU A 436 -33.66 18.89 -6.62
N LEU A 437 -32.43 18.63 -7.08
CA LEU A 437 -31.22 19.33 -6.63
C LEU A 437 -31.36 20.84 -6.89
N ALA A 438 -30.96 21.63 -5.90
CA ALA A 438 -31.01 23.09 -5.98
C ALA A 438 -29.93 23.67 -6.93
N ASP A 439 -28.76 23.03 -6.99
CA ASP A 439 -27.62 23.48 -7.80
C ASP A 439 -26.80 22.27 -8.31
N PRO A 440 -27.30 21.54 -9.33
CA PRO A 440 -26.55 20.42 -9.91
C PRO A 440 -25.23 20.87 -10.55
N ASP A 441 -25.22 22.01 -11.25
CA ASP A 441 -24.02 22.53 -11.92
C ASP A 441 -22.93 22.95 -10.93
N GLY A 442 -23.32 23.45 -9.75
CA GLY A 442 -22.40 23.74 -8.65
C GLY A 442 -21.80 22.48 -8.02
N LEU A 443 -22.57 21.40 -7.93
CA LEU A 443 -22.07 20.12 -7.43
C LEU A 443 -20.98 19.54 -8.35
N GLU A 444 -21.16 19.61 -9.67
CA GLU A 444 -20.17 19.11 -10.64
C GLU A 444 -18.82 19.83 -10.61
N LYS A 445 -18.74 21.01 -9.97
CA LYS A 445 -17.46 21.71 -9.75
C LYS A 445 -16.59 21.06 -8.69
N HIS A 446 -17.14 20.13 -7.90
CA HIS A 446 -16.35 19.41 -6.90
C HIS A 446 -15.50 18.34 -7.56
N GLY A 447 -14.19 18.45 -7.35
CA GLY A 447 -13.21 17.46 -7.74
C GLY A 447 -12.06 17.45 -6.74
N TRP A 448 -11.52 16.26 -6.50
CA TRP A 448 -10.39 16.02 -5.63
C TRP A 448 -9.35 15.26 -6.42
N PHE A 449 -8.11 15.74 -6.40
CA PHE A 449 -6.99 15.07 -7.06
C PHE A 449 -5.78 15.14 -6.16
N VAL A 450 -5.23 13.97 -5.83
CA VAL A 450 -4.07 13.81 -4.97
C VAL A 450 -3.04 12.96 -5.71
N TYR A 451 -1.94 13.59 -6.08
CA TYR A 451 -0.77 12.89 -6.62
C TYR A 451 0.18 12.52 -5.47
N LEU A 452 0.41 11.22 -5.26
CA LEU A 452 1.15 10.71 -4.11
C LEU A 452 2.64 10.47 -4.39
N GLY A 453 3.09 10.57 -5.65
CA GLY A 453 4.44 10.19 -6.07
C GLY A 453 4.56 8.72 -6.48
N GLY A 454 5.68 8.34 -7.10
CA GLY A 454 5.89 6.95 -7.55
C GLY A 454 4.86 6.44 -8.57
N GLY A 455 4.16 7.34 -9.27
CA GLY A 455 3.05 7.01 -10.17
C GLY A 455 1.71 6.80 -9.48
N SER A 456 1.63 6.90 -8.15
CA SER A 456 0.38 6.72 -7.39
C SER A 456 -0.49 7.98 -7.38
N LYS A 457 -1.81 7.82 -7.56
CA LYS A 457 -2.81 8.90 -7.49
C LYS A 457 -4.13 8.43 -6.86
N VAL A 458 -4.85 9.39 -6.29
CA VAL A 458 -6.24 9.26 -5.84
C VAL A 458 -7.01 10.44 -6.40
N GLU A 459 -8.10 10.17 -7.10
CA GLU A 459 -8.96 11.20 -7.65
C GLU A 459 -10.43 10.88 -7.45
N ALA A 460 -11.24 11.91 -7.29
CA ALA A 460 -12.68 11.78 -7.21
C ALA A 460 -13.36 13.02 -7.80
N TYR A 461 -14.53 12.86 -8.38
CA TYR A 461 -15.32 13.95 -8.95
C TYR A 461 -16.81 13.67 -8.83
N VAL A 462 -17.60 14.74 -8.94
CA VAL A 462 -19.06 14.65 -8.84
C VAL A 462 -19.69 14.77 -10.23
N ARG A 463 -20.63 13.88 -10.54
CA ARG A 463 -21.58 14.07 -11.64
C ARG A 463 -22.97 14.27 -11.06
N ALA A 464 -23.73 15.23 -11.59
CA ALA A 464 -25.05 15.54 -11.05
C ALA A 464 -26.12 15.57 -12.15
N SER A 465 -27.32 15.17 -11.78
CA SER A 465 -28.54 15.35 -12.54
C SER A 465 -29.58 16.02 -11.64
N ARG A 466 -30.76 16.36 -12.16
CA ARG A 466 -31.78 16.99 -11.31
C ARG A 466 -32.22 16.11 -10.14
N SER A 467 -32.23 14.79 -10.30
CA SER A 467 -32.79 13.84 -9.32
C SER A 467 -31.74 12.99 -8.62
N SER A 468 -30.46 13.14 -8.96
CA SER A 468 -29.38 12.31 -8.40
C SER A 468 -28.03 12.97 -8.54
N PHE A 469 -27.06 12.52 -7.75
CA PHE A 469 -25.64 12.80 -7.99
C PHE A 469 -24.80 11.56 -7.71
N CYS A 470 -23.64 11.46 -8.36
CA CYS A 470 -22.69 10.37 -8.20
C CYS A 470 -21.32 10.95 -7.86
N ILE A 471 -20.66 10.39 -6.83
CA ILE A 471 -19.23 10.59 -6.63
C ILE A 471 -18.52 9.43 -7.30
N GLU A 472 -17.78 9.72 -8.35
CA GLU A 472 -16.91 8.76 -9.03
C GLU A 472 -15.50 8.92 -8.46
N GLU A 473 -14.89 7.83 -8.00
CA GLU A 473 -13.56 7.83 -7.41
C GLU A 473 -12.69 6.79 -8.10
N GLU A 474 -11.43 7.14 -8.32
CA GLU A 474 -10.41 6.28 -8.89
C GLU A 474 -9.13 6.38 -8.07
N TRP A 475 -8.62 5.23 -7.63
CA TRP A 475 -7.31 5.11 -7.04
C TRP A 475 -6.45 4.28 -7.97
N PHE A 476 -5.25 4.76 -8.19
CA PHE A 476 -4.20 4.06 -8.90
C PHE A 476 -2.98 4.06 -8.01
N VAL A 477 -2.70 2.94 -7.35
CA VAL A 477 -1.62 2.84 -6.35
C VAL A 477 -0.59 1.83 -6.85
N THR A 478 0.68 2.24 -6.82
CA THR A 478 1.84 1.45 -7.22
C THR A 478 2.62 0.97 -5.99
N GLU A 479 3.52 0.01 -6.18
CA GLU A 479 4.43 -0.45 -5.12
C GLU A 479 5.56 0.56 -4.78
N TYR A 480 5.82 1.52 -5.67
CA TYR A 480 6.87 2.53 -5.49
C TYR A 480 6.58 3.44 -4.30
N GLU A 481 7.61 3.98 -3.65
CA GLU A 481 7.45 4.84 -2.47
C GLU A 481 6.60 6.08 -2.77
N LEU A 482 5.76 6.49 -1.80
CA LEU A 482 5.06 7.78 -1.90
C LEU A 482 6.10 8.88 -1.69
N GLU A 483 6.13 9.86 -2.58
CA GLU A 483 7.10 10.97 -2.53
C GLU A 483 6.57 12.15 -1.71
N LEU A 484 5.28 12.16 -1.37
CA LEU A 484 4.71 13.20 -0.53
C LEU A 484 5.21 13.11 0.91
N SER A 485 5.55 14.26 1.48
CA SER A 485 5.74 14.38 2.93
C SER A 485 4.41 14.17 3.66
N PRO A 486 4.43 13.73 4.93
CA PRO A 486 3.21 13.63 5.75
C PRO A 486 2.37 14.91 5.78
N SER A 487 3.01 16.08 5.83
CA SER A 487 2.31 17.37 5.79
C SER A 487 1.55 17.60 4.49
N ASN A 488 2.10 17.17 3.36
CA ASN A 488 1.47 17.32 2.05
C ASN A 488 0.33 16.31 1.88
N ILE A 489 0.45 15.10 2.45
CA ILE A 489 -0.64 14.12 2.53
C ILE A 489 -1.80 14.70 3.35
N THR A 490 -1.52 15.29 4.52
CA THR A 490 -2.53 15.95 5.35
C THR A 490 -3.25 17.06 4.59
N GLN A 491 -2.50 17.92 3.90
CA GLN A 491 -3.10 19.01 3.13
C GLN A 491 -3.93 18.49 1.95
N ALA A 492 -3.46 17.44 1.27
CA ALA A 492 -4.13 16.86 0.12
C ALA A 492 -5.49 16.23 0.48
N PHE A 493 -5.59 15.61 1.66
CA PHE A 493 -6.84 14.99 2.11
C PHE A 493 -7.71 15.90 3.00
N TYR A 494 -7.26 17.12 3.30
CA TYR A 494 -7.93 18.02 4.26
C TYR A 494 -9.39 18.34 3.88
N SER A 495 -9.69 18.47 2.59
CA SER A 495 -11.04 18.74 2.08
C SER A 495 -11.60 17.57 1.27
N TYR A 496 -11.01 16.38 1.37
CA TYR A 496 -11.36 15.22 0.54
C TYR A 496 -12.81 14.78 0.77
N LYS A 497 -13.58 14.64 -0.33
CA LYS A 497 -15.01 14.28 -0.35
C LYS A 497 -15.93 15.15 0.53
N LYS A 498 -15.45 16.33 0.97
CA LYS A 498 -16.26 17.31 1.69
C LYS A 498 -17.16 18.04 0.70
N LEU A 499 -18.46 17.77 0.75
CA LEU A 499 -19.45 18.43 -0.11
C LEU A 499 -20.81 18.53 0.59
N ASP A 500 -21.59 19.54 0.20
CA ASP A 500 -22.96 19.74 0.65
C ASP A 500 -23.89 19.76 -0.57
N ALA A 501 -24.86 18.85 -0.59
CA ALA A 501 -25.88 18.77 -1.64
C ALA A 501 -27.24 19.19 -1.07
N SER A 502 -27.82 20.27 -1.62
CA SER A 502 -29.16 20.72 -1.26
C SER A 502 -30.19 20.35 -2.30
N TYR A 503 -31.38 19.93 -1.86
CA TYR A 503 -32.50 19.60 -2.72
C TYR A 503 -33.82 20.08 -2.14
N VAL A 504 -34.86 20.17 -2.97
CA VAL A 504 -36.22 20.56 -2.57
C VAL A 504 -37.20 19.47 -2.94
N ILE A 505 -38.23 19.25 -2.12
CA ILE A 505 -39.34 18.34 -2.44
C ILE A 505 -40.51 19.21 -2.96
N LYS A 506 -40.93 18.99 -4.22
CA LYS A 506 -41.86 19.91 -4.92
C LYS A 506 -43.30 19.82 -4.45
N LYS A 507 -43.71 18.70 -3.85
CA LYS A 507 -45.07 18.48 -3.35
C LYS A 507 -44.99 18.16 -1.86
N VAL A 508 -45.46 19.10 -1.04
CA VAL A 508 -45.58 18.88 0.41
C VAL A 508 -46.71 17.87 0.63
N ALA A 509 -46.38 16.58 0.67
CA ALA A 509 -47.27 15.58 1.23
C ALA A 509 -47.19 15.70 2.77
N VAL A 510 -48.05 16.57 3.31
CA VAL A 510 -48.29 16.74 4.76
C VAL A 510 -47.07 17.28 5.51
N VAL A 511 -47.26 18.39 6.22
CA VAL A 511 -46.41 18.70 7.38
C VAL A 511 -46.68 17.57 8.37
N VAL A 512 -45.95 16.47 8.25
CA VAL A 512 -45.81 15.52 9.34
C VAL A 512 -45.17 16.38 10.43
N PRO A 513 -45.88 16.66 11.55
CA PRO A 513 -45.21 17.28 12.71
C PRO A 513 -43.96 16.44 12.90
N PRO A 514 -42.76 17.04 13.11
CA PRO A 514 -41.53 16.27 13.18
C PRO A 514 -41.84 15.09 14.06
N GLY A 515 -41.93 13.91 13.44
CA GLY A 515 -42.32 12.74 14.17
C GLY A 515 -41.27 12.73 15.27
N THR A 516 -41.70 12.63 16.51
CA THR A 516 -40.81 12.08 17.53
C THR A 516 -40.59 10.61 17.16
N ALA A 517 -40.11 10.32 15.94
CA ALA A 517 -38.98 9.46 15.78
C ALA A 517 -37.94 10.03 16.76
N ARG A 518 -38.07 9.59 18.01
CA ARG A 518 -36.88 9.28 18.79
C ARG A 518 -35.96 8.62 17.76
N PRO A 519 -34.71 9.09 17.58
CA PRO A 519 -33.74 8.26 16.88
C PRO A 519 -33.96 6.88 17.48
N LEU A 520 -34.33 5.91 16.64
CA LEU A 520 -34.51 4.55 17.10
C LEU A 520 -33.22 4.29 17.84
N SER A 521 -33.31 4.25 19.16
CA SER A 521 -32.18 4.00 20.03
C SER A 521 -31.90 2.51 19.92
N ALA A 522 -31.83 1.98 18.71
CA ALA A 522 -30.75 1.10 18.34
C ALA A 522 -29.48 1.95 18.50
N ARG A 523 -29.09 2.16 19.77
CA ARG A 523 -27.67 2.05 20.09
C ARG A 523 -27.25 0.77 19.37
N PRO A 524 -26.34 0.79 18.40
CA PRO A 524 -25.69 -0.42 18.00
C PRO A 524 -24.87 -0.82 19.24
N GLU A 525 -25.49 -1.57 20.15
CA GLU A 525 -24.79 -2.30 21.20
C GLU A 525 -23.83 -3.22 20.45
N GLY A 526 -22.54 -2.84 20.42
CA GLY A 526 -21.49 -3.63 19.80
C GLY A 526 -20.47 -2.84 18.97
N TRP A 527 -20.77 -1.62 18.50
CA TRP A 527 -19.91 -0.91 17.53
C TRP A 527 -19.00 0.16 18.10
N HIS A 528 -19.29 0.58 19.33
CA HIS A 528 -18.44 1.50 20.05
C HIS A 528 -17.16 0.81 20.47
N ASP A 529 -17.26 -0.44 20.92
CA ASP A 529 -16.19 -1.23 21.54
C ASP A 529 -15.77 -2.34 20.56
N PHE A 530 -14.65 -2.17 19.88
CA PHE A 530 -13.95 -3.32 19.28
C PHE A 530 -13.06 -3.91 20.36
N ASP A 531 -13.14 -5.21 20.59
CA ASP A 531 -12.21 -5.91 21.45
C ASP A 531 -11.93 -7.33 20.93
N TYR A 532 -10.85 -7.46 20.17
CA TYR A 532 -10.39 -8.76 19.72
C TYR A 532 -9.43 -9.35 20.72
N HIS A 533 -9.80 -10.51 21.25
CA HIS A 533 -8.93 -11.39 22.02
C HIS A 533 -8.51 -12.58 21.17
N PHE A 534 -7.21 -12.86 21.13
CA PHE A 534 -6.73 -14.13 20.62
C PHE A 534 -5.91 -14.83 21.69
N SER A 535 -5.98 -16.15 21.68
CA SER A 535 -5.10 -17.01 22.43
C SER A 535 -4.77 -18.22 21.59
N LYS A 536 -3.49 -18.47 21.41
CA LYS A 536 -2.95 -19.62 20.71
C LYS A 536 -1.91 -20.25 21.61
N THR A 537 -2.10 -21.54 21.90
CA THR A 537 -1.12 -22.33 22.62
C THR A 537 -0.48 -23.29 21.65
N TRP A 538 0.84 -23.26 21.61
CA TRP A 538 1.66 -24.26 20.97
C TRP A 538 2.32 -25.12 22.04
N SER A 539 2.31 -26.42 21.84
CA SER A 539 3.05 -27.36 22.67
C SER A 539 3.63 -28.42 21.76
N TYR A 540 4.96 -28.47 21.71
CA TYR A 540 5.70 -29.44 20.94
C TYR A 540 6.71 -30.16 21.82
N THR A 541 6.93 -31.43 21.53
CA THR A 541 8.03 -32.20 22.10
C THR A 541 9.03 -32.47 20.99
N LEU A 542 10.21 -31.83 21.08
CA LEU A 542 11.23 -31.84 20.03
C LEU A 542 12.51 -32.48 20.56
N ARG A 543 13.04 -33.46 19.83
CA ARG A 543 14.29 -34.15 20.17
C ARG A 543 15.34 -33.92 19.10
N LYS A 544 16.56 -33.56 19.53
CA LYS A 544 17.74 -33.48 18.67
C LYS A 544 18.95 -34.14 19.35
N THR A 545 19.60 -35.04 18.62
CA THR A 545 20.86 -35.65 19.04
C THR A 545 21.99 -35.17 18.12
N TRP A 546 23.12 -34.81 18.72
CA TRP A 546 24.38 -34.57 18.02
C TRP A 546 25.42 -35.58 18.47
N THR A 547 26.09 -36.18 17.50
CA THR A 547 27.25 -37.03 17.71
C THR A 547 28.50 -36.28 17.23
N PHE A 548 29.54 -36.25 18.06
CA PHE A 548 30.79 -35.57 17.76
C PHE A 548 31.91 -36.61 17.67
N GLY A 549 32.06 -37.23 16.50
CA GLY A 549 33.01 -38.34 16.32
C GLY A 549 32.61 -39.58 17.13
N SER A 550 33.60 -40.36 17.57
CA SER A 550 33.40 -41.55 18.41
C SER A 550 33.46 -41.26 19.92
N SER A 551 33.75 -40.01 20.33
CA SER A 551 34.15 -39.67 21.71
C SER A 551 33.14 -38.84 22.50
N ALA A 552 32.07 -38.33 21.87
CA ALA A 552 31.01 -37.64 22.60
C ALA A 552 29.64 -37.72 21.92
N THR A 553 28.61 -37.94 22.75
CA THR A 553 27.20 -37.86 22.33
C THR A 553 26.48 -36.84 23.21
N ILE A 554 25.78 -35.92 22.55
CA ILE A 554 24.91 -34.95 23.23
C ILE A 554 23.50 -35.15 22.73
N THR A 555 22.61 -35.56 23.63
CA THR A 555 21.18 -35.56 23.35
C THR A 555 20.55 -34.38 24.08
N ILE A 556 19.94 -33.47 23.33
CA ILE A 556 19.10 -32.43 23.89
C ILE A 556 17.65 -32.74 23.55
N ARG A 557 16.86 -32.91 24.61
CA ARG A 557 15.41 -32.91 24.51
C ARG A 557 14.91 -31.54 24.92
N ALA A 558 14.18 -30.89 24.03
CA ALA A 558 13.56 -29.61 24.27
C ALA A 558 12.04 -29.77 24.22
N ILE A 559 11.36 -29.37 25.29
CA ILE A 559 9.90 -29.35 25.35
C ILE A 559 9.47 -27.87 25.41
N PRO A 560 9.49 -27.15 24.28
CA PRO A 560 8.96 -25.80 24.21
C PRO A 560 7.44 -25.86 24.17
N SER A 561 6.81 -25.22 25.14
CA SER A 561 5.43 -24.78 25.07
C SER A 561 5.41 -23.25 25.09
N LEU A 562 4.54 -22.68 24.27
CA LEU A 562 4.35 -21.24 24.18
C LEU A 562 2.86 -20.97 24.12
N THR A 563 2.32 -20.28 25.11
CA THR A 563 1.00 -19.66 24.98
C THR A 563 1.19 -18.21 24.61
N LEU A 564 0.74 -17.83 23.43
CA LEU A 564 0.58 -16.43 23.08
C LEU A 564 -0.88 -16.06 23.20
N SER A 565 -1.15 -15.04 23.98
CA SER A 565 -2.42 -14.33 23.92
C SER A 565 -2.17 -12.89 23.52
N GLY A 566 -3.17 -12.28 22.91
CA GLY A 566 -3.12 -10.86 22.61
C GLY A 566 -4.50 -10.27 22.62
N TYR A 567 -4.49 -8.96 22.62
CA TYR A 567 -5.68 -8.14 22.68
C TYR A 567 -5.43 -6.90 21.86
N VAL A 568 -6.41 -6.56 21.04
CA VAL A 568 -6.51 -5.22 20.48
C VAL A 568 -7.94 -4.79 20.65
N GLY A 569 -8.13 -3.58 21.13
CA GLY A 569 -9.46 -3.03 21.24
C GLY A 569 -9.45 -1.52 21.30
N TRP A 570 -10.59 -0.95 20.99
CA TRP A 570 -10.84 0.47 21.10
C TRP A 570 -12.30 0.73 21.39
N ARG A 571 -12.55 1.87 22.02
CA ARG A 571 -13.86 2.44 22.18
C ARG A 571 -13.96 3.79 21.53
N PHE A 572 -14.98 3.99 20.72
CA PHE A 572 -15.36 5.31 20.23
C PHE A 572 -16.70 5.75 20.82
N HIS A 573 -16.76 7.00 21.26
CA HIS A 573 -18.01 7.70 21.49
C HIS A 573 -18.54 8.19 20.14
N TRP A 574 -19.74 7.75 19.78
CA TRP A 574 -20.42 8.24 18.58
C TRP A 574 -21.70 8.93 18.99
N ALA A 575 -21.74 10.26 18.82
CA ALA A 575 -22.95 11.08 18.93
C ALA A 575 -23.14 11.87 17.62
N TRP A 576 -24.38 12.22 17.28
CA TRP A 576 -24.76 12.90 16.01
C TRP A 576 -23.99 14.17 15.66
N PHE A 577 -23.27 14.76 16.61
CA PHE A 577 -22.50 15.98 16.42
C PHE A 577 -21.04 15.86 16.86
N HIS A 578 -20.66 14.79 17.59
CA HIS A 578 -19.31 14.62 18.15
C HIS A 578 -18.92 13.13 18.17
N SER A 579 -17.88 12.83 17.39
CA SER A 579 -17.28 11.50 17.30
C SER A 579 -15.86 11.56 17.85
N TYR A 580 -15.55 10.77 18.86
CA TYR A 580 -14.19 10.74 19.44
C TYR A 580 -13.82 9.38 20.00
N LEU A 581 -12.54 9.04 19.95
CA LEU A 581 -11.97 7.87 20.62
C LEU A 581 -12.05 8.08 22.15
N GLU A 582 -12.66 7.16 22.88
CA GLU A 582 -12.66 7.13 24.35
C GLU A 582 -11.43 6.41 24.90
N TRP A 583 -11.11 5.23 24.36
CA TRP A 583 -9.90 4.49 24.71
C TRP A 583 -9.42 3.59 23.56
N PHE A 584 -8.13 3.30 23.53
CA PHE A 584 -7.52 2.26 22.71
C PHE A 584 -6.58 1.43 23.58
N LYS A 585 -6.49 0.12 23.33
CA LYS A 585 -5.61 -0.77 24.08
C LYS A 585 -5.17 -1.92 23.20
N ALA A 586 -3.87 -2.11 23.10
CA ALA A 586 -3.28 -3.25 22.40
C ALA A 586 -2.18 -3.86 23.26
N TRP A 587 -2.22 -5.18 23.48
CA TRP A 587 -1.17 -5.89 24.21
C TRP A 587 -0.98 -7.32 23.70
N MET A 588 0.22 -7.84 23.90
CA MET A 588 0.56 -9.25 23.72
C MET A 588 1.08 -9.80 25.02
N ARG A 589 0.66 -11.02 25.37
CA ARG A 589 1.16 -11.80 26.49
C ARG A 589 1.74 -13.10 25.98
N ILE A 590 3.02 -13.28 26.19
CA ILE A 590 3.79 -14.46 25.80
C ILE A 590 4.05 -15.27 27.07
N GLN A 591 3.67 -16.54 27.10
CA GLN A 591 3.89 -17.45 28.23
C GLN A 591 4.74 -18.64 27.78
N PRO A 592 6.08 -18.50 27.77
CA PRO A 592 6.95 -19.63 27.48
C PRO A 592 6.98 -20.59 28.66
N SER A 593 6.86 -21.88 28.37
CA SER A 593 7.28 -22.98 29.23
C SER A 593 8.35 -23.76 28.45
N PHE A 594 9.50 -23.94 29.06
CA PHE A 594 10.64 -24.52 28.38
C PHE A 594 11.36 -25.48 29.31
N ARG A 595 11.33 -26.77 28.96
CA ARG A 595 12.12 -27.80 29.62
C ARG A 595 13.24 -28.24 28.70
N VAL A 596 14.48 -28.12 29.17
CA VAL A 596 15.66 -28.70 28.52
C VAL A 596 16.10 -29.89 29.34
N GLU A 597 16.32 -31.00 28.66
CA GLU A 597 17.01 -32.15 29.20
C GLU A 597 18.30 -32.31 28.38
N VAL A 598 19.43 -32.32 29.06
CA VAL A 598 20.74 -32.54 28.47
C VAL A 598 21.28 -33.85 29.00
N ASN A 599 21.59 -34.76 28.08
CA ASN A 599 22.42 -35.93 28.34
C ASN A 599 23.72 -35.77 27.59
N LEU A 600 24.83 -35.68 28.34
CA LEU A 600 26.18 -35.54 27.82
C LEU A 600 27.01 -36.73 28.31
N ASP A 601 27.59 -37.43 27.34
CA ASP A 601 28.67 -38.39 27.55
C ASP A 601 29.87 -37.90 26.74
N ALA A 602 31.00 -37.61 27.40
CA ALA A 602 32.21 -37.14 26.74
C ALA A 602 33.49 -37.71 27.34
N THR A 603 34.44 -38.01 26.46
CA THR A 603 35.80 -38.41 26.79
C THR A 603 36.77 -37.53 25.98
N MET A 604 37.64 -36.77 26.67
CA MET A 604 38.67 -35.84 26.14
C MET A 604 38.24 -34.36 25.90
N ASP A 605 39.25 -33.51 25.65
CA ASP A 605 39.17 -32.07 25.39
C ASP A 605 38.35 -31.69 24.15
N ILE A 606 37.15 -31.15 24.37
CA ILE A 606 36.25 -30.77 23.27
C ILE A 606 35.69 -29.37 23.51
N TYR A 607 35.98 -28.44 22.58
CA TYR A 607 35.29 -27.16 22.43
C TYR A 607 34.41 -27.20 21.18
N ARG A 608 33.08 -27.14 21.35
CA ARG A 608 32.12 -27.10 20.23
C ARG A 608 30.91 -26.23 20.55
N SER A 609 30.43 -25.54 19.52
CA SER A 609 29.13 -24.85 19.50
C SER A 609 28.30 -25.39 18.35
N ARG A 610 27.04 -25.73 18.63
CA ARG A 610 26.05 -26.11 17.61
C ARG A 610 24.72 -25.46 17.91
N SER A 611 24.07 -24.97 16.86
CA SER A 611 22.70 -24.48 16.89
C SER A 611 21.90 -25.13 15.77
N CYS A 612 20.64 -25.43 16.02
CA CYS A 612 19.71 -25.86 14.99
C CYS A 612 18.36 -25.17 15.17
N GLN A 613 17.68 -24.91 14.05
CA GLN A 613 16.27 -24.59 14.11
C GLN A 613 15.51 -25.86 14.48
N LEU A 614 14.63 -25.75 15.47
CA LEU A 614 13.77 -26.83 15.91
C LEU A 614 12.40 -26.76 15.23
N LEU A 615 11.91 -25.55 14.97
CA LEU A 615 10.55 -25.31 14.46
C LEU A 615 10.45 -23.98 13.70
N SER A 616 9.60 -23.96 12.68
CA SER A 616 8.97 -22.76 12.13
C SER A 616 7.46 -23.01 12.06
N THR A 617 6.65 -22.16 12.69
CA THR A 617 5.19 -22.18 12.58
C THR A 617 4.66 -20.79 12.27
N SER A 618 3.58 -20.71 11.50
CA SER A 618 2.89 -19.45 11.24
C SER A 618 1.37 -19.60 11.28
N VAL A 619 0.72 -18.58 11.82
CA VAL A 619 -0.74 -18.43 11.84
C VAL A 619 -1.10 -17.10 11.17
N SER A 620 -2.09 -17.11 10.29
CA SER A 620 -2.62 -15.90 9.65
C SER A 620 -3.67 -15.22 10.53
N PHE A 621 -3.61 -13.90 10.56
CA PHE A 621 -4.61 -13.01 11.13
C PHE A 621 -5.09 -12.08 10.04
N SER A 622 -6.32 -11.61 10.17
CA SER A 622 -6.87 -10.67 9.23
C SER A 622 -7.84 -9.69 9.84
N PHE A 623 -7.91 -8.51 9.26
CA PHE A 623 -8.85 -7.46 9.60
C PHE A 623 -9.05 -6.55 8.38
N TRP A 624 -9.97 -5.60 8.50
CA TRP A 624 -10.31 -4.67 7.43
C TRP A 624 -10.00 -3.23 7.84
N ILE A 625 -9.43 -2.45 6.92
CA ILE A 625 -9.37 -0.99 7.04
C ILE A 625 -10.14 -0.40 5.87
N GLY A 626 -11.37 0.06 6.16
CA GLY A 626 -12.33 0.32 5.10
C GLY A 626 -12.62 -0.95 4.32
N ILE A 627 -12.57 -0.85 3.00
CA ILE A 627 -12.73 -2.00 2.08
C ILE A 627 -11.43 -2.77 1.82
N ILE A 628 -10.30 -2.36 2.40
CA ILE A 628 -9.01 -3.02 2.19
C ILE A 628 -8.85 -4.14 3.20
N TYR A 629 -8.70 -5.36 2.69
CA TYR A 629 -8.37 -6.53 3.46
C TYR A 629 -6.88 -6.51 3.86
N VAL A 630 -6.61 -6.60 5.15
CA VAL A 630 -5.26 -6.66 5.71
C VAL A 630 -5.06 -8.03 6.31
N TRP A 631 -4.02 -8.73 5.88
CA TRP A 631 -3.59 -9.96 6.53
C TRP A 631 -2.19 -9.80 7.13
N ALA A 632 -1.99 -10.44 8.26
CA ALA A 632 -0.73 -10.47 8.97
C ALA A 632 -0.41 -11.90 9.38
N TYR A 633 0.85 -12.29 9.27
CA TYR A 633 1.32 -13.58 9.76
C TYR A 633 1.99 -13.40 11.10
N LEU A 634 1.51 -14.16 12.06
CA LEU A 634 2.21 -14.38 13.28
C LEU A 634 3.12 -15.59 13.11
N LYS A 635 4.41 -15.34 12.91
CA LYS A 635 5.43 -16.37 12.68
C LYS A 635 6.24 -16.61 13.94
N LEU A 636 6.21 -17.84 14.45
CA LEU A 636 7.06 -18.31 15.53
C LEU A 636 8.18 -19.19 14.97
N ASN A 637 9.41 -18.79 15.21
CA ASN A 637 10.58 -19.61 14.92
C ASN A 637 11.24 -20.01 16.24
N VAL A 638 11.56 -21.28 16.39
CA VAL A 638 12.22 -21.82 17.58
C VAL A 638 13.55 -22.43 17.18
N TRP A 639 14.61 -22.02 17.87
CA TRP A 639 15.95 -22.60 17.76
C TRP A 639 16.38 -23.14 19.12
N ALA A 640 17.20 -24.18 19.10
CA ALA A 640 17.98 -24.59 20.25
C ALA A 640 19.44 -24.68 19.86
N GLY A 641 20.30 -24.40 20.82
CA GLY A 641 21.73 -24.57 20.67
C GLY A 641 22.38 -24.95 21.99
N VAL A 642 23.60 -25.42 21.86
CA VAL A 642 24.46 -25.74 22.99
C VAL A 642 25.87 -25.32 22.64
N GLU A 643 26.49 -24.66 23.60
CA GLU A 643 27.92 -24.40 23.63
C GLU A 643 28.46 -25.22 24.78
N PHE A 644 29.50 -26.01 24.58
CA PHE A 644 30.11 -26.75 25.67
C PHE A 644 31.63 -26.83 25.53
N HIS A 645 32.25 -26.90 26.69
CA HIS A 645 33.68 -27.08 26.88
C HIS A 645 33.87 -28.12 27.98
N ALA A 646 34.38 -29.30 27.61
CA ALA A 646 34.61 -30.40 28.52
C ALA A 646 36.09 -30.79 28.49
N HIS A 647 36.66 -31.08 29.67
CA HIS A 647 38.01 -31.59 29.86
C HIS A 647 37.95 -32.81 30.79
N GLY A 648 38.24 -34.02 30.27
CA GLY A 648 38.23 -35.28 31.04
C GLY A 648 37.12 -36.25 30.62
N GLU A 649 36.78 -37.19 31.50
CA GLU A 649 35.64 -38.12 31.36
C GLU A 649 34.48 -37.62 32.23
N ILE A 650 33.33 -37.36 31.61
CA ILE A 650 32.18 -36.85 32.33
C ILE A 650 30.85 -37.39 31.77
N HIS A 651 29.98 -37.78 32.70
CA HIS A 651 28.59 -38.10 32.45
C HIS A 651 27.71 -37.07 33.17
N VAL A 652 26.86 -36.37 32.40
CA VAL A 652 25.93 -35.38 32.95
C VAL A 652 24.53 -35.65 32.43
N ASN A 653 23.59 -35.83 33.35
CA ASN A 653 22.17 -35.74 33.08
C ASN A 653 21.61 -34.57 33.90
N ALA A 654 21.17 -33.54 33.20
CA ALA A 654 20.62 -32.35 33.82
C ALA A 654 19.33 -31.97 33.12
N TRP A 655 18.33 -31.56 33.90
CA TRP A 655 17.18 -30.86 33.35
C TRP A 655 16.90 -29.56 34.08
N GLY A 656 16.46 -28.59 33.31
CA GLY A 656 15.95 -27.32 33.81
C GLY A 656 14.60 -27.05 33.17
N GLN A 657 13.62 -26.66 33.97
CA GLN A 657 12.32 -26.19 33.50
C GLN A 657 12.13 -24.73 33.89
N LEU A 658 11.82 -23.92 32.90
CA LEU A 658 11.40 -22.54 33.06
C LEU A 658 9.93 -22.45 32.71
N THR A 659 9.14 -21.79 33.54
CA THR A 659 7.87 -21.22 33.09
C THR A 659 7.86 -19.73 33.36
N GLY A 660 7.35 -18.96 32.43
CA GLY A 660 7.25 -17.52 32.61
C GLY A 660 6.13 -16.95 31.78
N TRP A 661 5.88 -15.67 32.00
CA TRP A 661 5.05 -14.88 31.14
C TRP A 661 5.49 -13.43 31.11
N LEU A 662 5.37 -12.82 29.95
CA LEU A 662 5.63 -11.42 29.69
C LEU A 662 4.41 -10.84 29.01
N LYS A 663 3.87 -9.74 29.53
CA LYS A 663 2.79 -8.96 28.91
C LYS A 663 3.32 -7.57 28.58
N ALA A 664 3.25 -7.21 27.30
CA ALA A 664 3.72 -5.92 26.79
C ALA A 664 2.66 -5.31 25.86
N GLY A 665 2.51 -3.99 25.89
CA GLY A 665 1.54 -3.29 25.04
C GLY A 665 1.45 -1.80 25.29
N VAL A 666 0.43 -1.19 24.73
CA VAL A 666 0.10 0.23 24.85
C VAL A 666 -1.39 0.40 25.16
N LYS A 667 -1.72 1.48 25.85
CA LYS A 667 -3.10 1.96 26.02
C LYS A 667 -3.14 3.46 25.83
N TRP A 668 -4.18 3.96 25.21
CA TRP A 668 -4.53 5.36 25.14
C TRP A 668 -5.89 5.56 25.79
N GLN A 669 -6.02 6.61 26.61
CA GLN A 669 -7.30 6.98 27.23
C GLN A 669 -7.49 8.49 27.09
N ARG A 670 -8.71 8.92 26.72
CA ARG A 670 -9.04 10.34 26.62
C ARG A 670 -8.77 11.05 27.95
N GLY A 671 -8.12 12.21 27.89
CA GLY A 671 -7.67 12.96 29.07
C GLY A 671 -6.41 12.44 29.76
N GLN A 672 -5.91 11.25 29.41
CA GLN A 672 -4.70 10.64 30.00
C GLN A 672 -3.58 10.34 29.00
N GLY A 673 -3.88 10.32 27.69
CA GLY A 673 -2.91 10.07 26.62
C GLY A 673 -2.39 8.64 26.56
N TRP A 674 -1.28 8.43 25.85
CA TRP A 674 -0.63 7.13 25.68
C TRP A 674 0.12 6.69 26.94
N ARG A 675 -0.04 5.42 27.33
CA ARG A 675 0.64 4.75 28.44
C ARG A 675 1.06 3.34 28.04
N LYS A 676 2.11 2.83 28.68
CA LYS A 676 2.61 1.46 28.45
C LYS A 676 1.80 0.45 29.28
N ILE A 677 1.59 -0.74 28.73
CA ILE A 677 1.15 -1.94 29.45
C ILE A 677 2.39 -2.82 29.58
N TRP A 678 2.78 -3.13 30.82
CA TRP A 678 3.94 -3.97 31.09
C TRP A 678 3.72 -4.76 32.37
N ASP A 679 3.81 -6.09 32.27
CA ASP A 679 3.63 -6.98 33.40
C ASP A 679 4.38 -8.31 33.14
N ARG A 680 4.81 -9.01 34.20
CA ARG A 680 5.64 -10.22 34.07
C ARG A 680 5.54 -11.16 35.28
N GLY A 681 5.82 -12.44 35.05
CA GLY A 681 6.05 -13.43 36.11
C GLY A 681 6.94 -14.57 35.61
N VAL A 682 7.77 -15.14 36.48
CA VAL A 682 8.72 -16.22 36.14
C VAL A 682 8.82 -17.21 37.30
N SER A 683 8.96 -18.49 36.99
CA SER A 683 9.33 -19.55 37.93
C SER A 683 10.28 -20.54 37.26
N ALA A 684 11.17 -21.17 38.03
CA ALA A 684 12.13 -22.14 37.53
C ALA A 684 12.27 -23.33 38.49
N SER A 685 12.48 -24.51 37.93
CA SER A 685 12.80 -25.76 38.64
C SER A 685 13.90 -26.53 37.92
N ARG A 686 14.56 -27.46 38.62
CA ARG A 686 15.68 -28.24 38.08
C ARG A 686 15.82 -29.60 38.74
N ASP A 687 16.64 -30.44 38.10
CA ASP A 687 17.28 -31.62 38.69
C ASP A 687 18.63 -31.85 37.99
N ILE A 688 19.59 -32.43 38.70
CA ILE A 688 20.92 -32.69 38.15
C ILE A 688 21.57 -33.93 38.78
N SER A 689 22.15 -34.77 37.92
CA SER A 689 23.07 -35.83 38.30
C SER A 689 24.37 -35.71 37.50
N ILE A 690 25.50 -35.76 38.21
CA ILE A 690 26.86 -35.63 37.67
C ILE A 690 27.68 -36.80 38.20
N SER A 691 28.50 -37.41 37.34
CA SER A 691 29.55 -38.35 37.73
C SER A 691 30.76 -38.21 36.81
N GLY A 692 31.98 -38.18 37.37
CA GLY A 692 33.24 -38.11 36.63
C GLY A 692 34.31 -37.22 37.29
N GLU A 693 35.52 -37.24 36.74
CA GLU A 693 36.69 -36.46 37.18
C GLU A 693 37.05 -35.42 36.10
N ALA A 694 36.37 -34.28 36.10
CA ALA A 694 36.46 -33.33 34.99
C ALA A 694 35.96 -31.93 35.35
N SER A 695 36.33 -30.95 34.51
CA SER A 695 35.72 -29.62 34.47
C SER A 695 34.82 -29.52 33.23
N LEU A 696 33.62 -28.96 33.39
CA LEU A 696 32.64 -28.76 32.32
C LEU A 696 32.05 -27.35 32.38
N SER A 697 31.98 -26.70 31.22
CA SER A 697 31.10 -25.55 31.03
C SER A 697 30.12 -25.86 29.91
N ILE A 698 28.82 -25.74 30.18
CA ILE A 698 27.77 -26.00 29.20
C ILE A 698 26.70 -24.91 29.23
N HIS A 699 26.39 -24.37 28.06
CA HIS A 699 25.45 -23.28 27.85
C HIS A 699 24.35 -23.70 26.87
N PRO A 700 23.40 -24.54 27.31
CA PRO A 700 22.24 -24.85 26.48
C PRO A 700 21.33 -23.62 26.45
N TYR A 701 20.80 -23.31 25.27
CA TYR A 701 19.84 -22.24 25.08
C TYR A 701 18.73 -22.66 24.14
N ALA A 702 17.57 -22.05 24.31
CA ALA A 702 16.60 -21.93 23.24
C ALA A 702 16.34 -20.47 22.94
N LYS A 703 15.89 -20.26 21.72
CA LYS A 703 15.51 -18.95 21.21
C LYS A 703 14.15 -19.13 20.55
N GLY A 704 13.14 -18.41 21.03
CA GLY A 704 11.85 -18.28 20.38
C GLY A 704 11.71 -16.87 19.84
N ARG A 705 11.63 -16.70 18.52
CA ARG A 705 11.30 -15.41 17.89
C ARG A 705 9.87 -15.45 17.37
N LEU A 706 9.05 -14.56 17.91
CA LEU A 706 7.71 -14.29 17.45
C LEU A 706 7.72 -13.01 16.61
N SER A 707 7.32 -13.10 15.35
CA SER A 707 7.26 -11.96 14.41
C SER A 707 5.82 -11.76 13.96
N PHE A 708 5.34 -10.53 13.94
CA PHE A 708 4.05 -10.17 13.38
C PHE A 708 4.29 -9.44 12.07
N LEU A 709 4.10 -10.12 10.94
CA LEU A 709 4.47 -9.65 9.61
C LEU A 709 3.22 -9.27 8.82
N PHE A 710 3.05 -7.99 8.52
CA PHE A 710 2.00 -7.53 7.60
C PHE A 710 2.33 -8.04 6.20
N TYR A 711 1.37 -8.69 5.56
CA TYR A 711 1.50 -9.24 4.21
C TYR A 711 2.70 -10.20 4.04
N ASN A 712 3.20 -10.77 5.15
CA ASN A 712 4.47 -11.52 5.23
C ASN A 712 5.72 -10.71 4.84
N VAL A 713 5.62 -9.38 4.69
CA VAL A 713 6.69 -8.50 4.21
C VAL A 713 7.51 -7.93 5.36
N ALA A 714 6.86 -7.28 6.33
CA ALA A 714 7.58 -6.59 7.40
C ALA A 714 6.72 -6.45 8.66
N GLY A 715 7.38 -6.34 9.81
CA GLY A 715 6.72 -5.95 11.05
C GLY A 715 7.53 -6.20 12.31
N PRO A 716 6.93 -5.98 13.49
CA PRO A 716 7.63 -6.11 14.75
C PRO A 716 7.94 -7.57 15.09
N PHE A 717 9.02 -7.78 15.83
CA PHE A 717 9.30 -9.07 16.45
C PHE A 717 9.68 -8.92 17.92
N VAL A 718 9.41 -9.97 18.68
CA VAL A 718 9.90 -10.20 20.04
C VAL A 718 10.62 -11.54 20.05
N GLU A 719 11.80 -11.56 20.63
CA GLU A 719 12.66 -12.71 20.75
C GLU A 719 12.96 -12.96 22.24
N LEU A 720 12.66 -14.19 22.66
CA LEU A 720 12.93 -14.69 23.99
C LEU A 720 14.05 -15.73 23.87
N LYS A 721 15.17 -15.49 24.56
CA LYS A 721 16.31 -16.40 24.61
C LYS A 721 16.56 -16.83 26.05
N PRO A 722 15.85 -17.84 26.57
CA PRO A 722 16.26 -18.52 27.80
C PRO A 722 17.56 -19.29 27.57
N TYR A 723 18.49 -19.21 28.53
CA TYR A 723 19.74 -19.95 28.50
C TYR A 723 20.18 -20.35 29.90
N ILE A 724 20.79 -21.53 30.00
CA ILE A 724 21.42 -22.02 31.22
C ILE A 724 22.92 -21.83 31.04
N SER A 725 23.64 -21.55 32.12
CA SER A 725 25.09 -21.62 32.16
C SER A 725 25.45 -22.51 33.33
N ILE A 726 25.93 -23.71 33.03
CA ILE A 726 26.42 -24.67 34.02
C ILE A 726 27.94 -24.59 34.00
N TYR A 727 28.52 -24.40 35.17
CA TYR A 727 29.95 -24.43 35.41
C TYR A 727 30.20 -25.52 36.44
N ILE A 728 31.08 -26.44 36.11
CA ILE A 728 31.50 -27.59 36.91
C ILE A 728 33.02 -27.49 36.94
N SER A 729 33.59 -27.37 38.13
CA SER A 729 35.04 -27.31 38.35
C SER A 729 35.43 -28.35 39.38
N CYS A 730 36.48 -29.10 39.09
CA CYS A 730 37.10 -30.01 40.04
C CYS A 730 38.40 -29.37 40.55
N GLU A 731 38.49 -29.11 41.86
CA GLU A 731 39.74 -28.69 42.48
C GLU A 731 40.39 -29.93 43.11
N ILE A 732 41.61 -30.27 42.65
CA ILE A 732 42.42 -31.31 43.28
C ILE A 732 43.23 -30.62 44.40
N SER A 733 42.77 -30.73 45.65
CA SER A 733 43.49 -30.18 46.81
C SER A 733 44.29 -31.26 47.56
N GLY A 734 45.52 -31.53 47.11
CA GLY A 734 46.47 -32.37 47.84
C GLY A 734 46.01 -33.83 48.06
N GLU A 735 46.68 -34.56 48.97
CA GLU A 735 46.64 -36.03 49.03
C GLU A 735 45.28 -36.70 49.36
N PHE A 736 44.20 -36.01 49.71
CA PHE A 736 42.91 -36.68 49.93
C PHE A 736 41.70 -35.82 49.53
N GLU A 737 40.87 -36.42 48.65
CA GLU A 737 39.54 -36.04 48.16
C GLU A 737 39.46 -34.89 47.13
N ALA A 738 39.01 -35.24 45.91
CA ALA A 738 38.65 -34.30 44.87
C ALA A 738 37.26 -33.70 45.17
N LEU A 739 37.22 -32.45 45.63
CA LEU A 739 35.97 -31.73 45.87
C LEU A 739 35.55 -31.00 44.60
N GLY A 740 34.50 -31.50 43.96
CA GLY A 740 33.84 -30.85 42.84
C GLY A 740 32.94 -29.71 43.30
N ARG A 741 32.94 -28.60 42.57
CA ARG A 741 32.01 -27.48 42.72
C ARG A 741 31.22 -27.28 41.43
N TRP A 742 29.96 -26.90 41.58
CA TRP A 742 29.15 -26.47 40.45
C TRP A 742 28.36 -25.20 40.74
N ASP A 743 28.17 -24.42 39.68
CA ASP A 743 27.29 -23.25 39.61
C ASP A 743 26.38 -23.37 38.39
N ILE A 744 25.09 -23.10 38.58
CA ILE A 744 24.10 -23.08 37.52
C ILE A 744 23.40 -21.73 37.54
N TYR A 745 23.57 -20.98 36.46
CA TYR A 745 22.88 -19.73 36.22
C TYR A 745 21.78 -19.97 35.20
N PHE A 746 20.54 -19.65 35.56
CA PHE A 746 19.46 -19.57 34.61
C PHE A 746 19.21 -18.12 34.24
N ARG A 747 19.30 -17.80 32.95
CA ARG A 747 19.17 -16.44 32.44
C ARG A 747 18.13 -16.34 31.32
N LEU A 748 17.52 -15.16 31.19
CA LEU A 748 16.58 -14.86 30.11
C LEU A 748 16.98 -13.53 29.48
N LYS A 749 17.23 -13.59 28.16
CA LYS A 749 17.42 -12.40 27.33
C LYS A 749 16.18 -12.14 26.49
N ILE A 750 15.73 -10.89 26.48
CA ILE A 750 14.59 -10.42 25.68
C ILE A 750 15.10 -9.39 24.70
N VAL A 751 14.88 -9.64 23.42
CA VAL A 751 15.22 -8.74 22.32
C VAL A 751 13.93 -8.40 21.58
N ALA A 752 13.74 -7.14 21.21
CA ALA A 752 12.63 -6.75 20.35
C ALA A 752 13.14 -5.85 19.23
N GLY A 753 12.39 -5.79 18.14
CA GLY A 753 12.85 -5.10 16.94
C GLY A 753 11.84 -5.09 15.82
N ALA A 754 12.31 -4.72 14.64
CA ALA A 754 11.58 -4.81 13.38
C ALA A 754 12.35 -5.73 12.43
N THR A 755 11.61 -6.59 11.72
CA THR A 755 12.15 -7.55 10.76
C THR A 755 11.44 -7.42 9.43
N PHE A 756 12.12 -7.85 8.39
CA PHE A 756 11.62 -7.96 7.02
C PHE A 756 11.58 -9.44 6.56
N ALA A 757 10.87 -9.71 5.48
CA ALA A 757 10.83 -10.98 4.79
C ALA A 757 12.23 -11.36 4.29
N GLY A 758 12.53 -12.67 4.27
CA GLY A 758 13.86 -13.17 3.90
C GLY A 758 14.30 -12.75 2.49
N TRP A 759 13.39 -12.80 1.52
CA TRP A 759 13.66 -12.38 0.15
C TRP A 759 13.95 -10.87 0.05
N LEU A 760 13.20 -10.04 0.79
CA LEU A 760 13.37 -8.59 0.80
C LEU A 760 14.71 -8.17 1.42
N LYS A 761 15.14 -8.89 2.47
CA LYS A 761 16.48 -8.70 3.06
C LYS A 761 17.59 -8.99 2.07
N SER A 762 17.48 -10.10 1.33
CA SER A 762 18.48 -10.50 0.34
C SER A 762 18.54 -9.53 -0.84
N LEU A 763 17.41 -8.98 -1.26
CA LEU A 763 17.32 -8.07 -2.40
C LEU A 763 17.87 -6.68 -2.09
N LEU A 764 17.57 -6.16 -0.89
CA LEU A 764 17.84 -4.77 -0.51
C LEU A 764 18.98 -4.62 0.52
N ASP A 765 19.70 -5.70 0.81
CA ASP A 765 20.74 -5.77 1.84
C ASP A 765 20.27 -5.21 3.21
N LEU A 766 19.02 -5.54 3.57
CA LEU A 766 18.40 -5.04 4.81
C LEU A 766 18.72 -5.95 5.99
N SER A 767 19.21 -5.35 7.08
CA SER A 767 19.38 -6.03 8.37
C SER A 767 18.20 -5.79 9.31
N ASP A 768 17.93 -6.75 10.20
CA ASP A 768 16.97 -6.54 11.30
C ASP A 768 17.42 -5.40 12.22
N TYR A 769 16.51 -4.48 12.53
CA TYR A 769 16.71 -3.57 13.65
C TYR A 769 16.33 -4.28 14.95
N SER A 770 17.23 -4.33 15.93
CA SER A 770 16.97 -5.01 17.19
C SER A 770 17.57 -4.28 18.40
N ARG A 771 16.90 -4.39 19.55
CA ARG A 771 17.36 -3.86 20.83
C ARG A 771 17.12 -4.88 21.92
N THR A 772 18.14 -5.10 22.76
CA THR A 772 17.96 -5.88 24.00
C THR A 772 17.10 -5.05 24.96
N LEU A 773 15.90 -5.56 25.28
CA LEU A 773 15.01 -4.95 26.26
C LEU A 773 15.40 -5.36 27.68
N ALA A 774 15.94 -6.56 27.84
CA ALA A 774 16.31 -7.14 29.12
C ALA A 774 17.31 -8.29 28.96
N ASP A 775 18.18 -8.45 29.96
CA ASP A 775 19.02 -9.64 30.17
C ASP A 775 19.08 -9.87 31.68
N TRP A 776 18.45 -10.94 32.16
CA TRP A 776 18.21 -11.15 33.58
C TRP A 776 18.74 -12.50 34.03
N THR A 777 19.38 -12.54 35.19
CA THR A 777 19.57 -13.78 35.97
C THR A 777 18.29 -14.04 36.75
N LEU A 778 17.62 -15.14 36.43
CA LEU A 778 16.33 -15.51 37.02
C LEU A 778 16.48 -16.42 38.22
N ALA A 779 17.48 -17.30 38.18
CA ALA A 779 17.81 -18.19 39.27
C ALA A 779 19.30 -18.52 39.25
N HIS A 780 19.83 -18.81 40.42
CA HIS A 780 21.20 -19.25 40.63
C HIS A 780 21.18 -20.39 41.64
N TRP A 781 21.92 -21.44 41.34
CA TRP A 781 22.13 -22.55 42.25
C TRP A 781 23.61 -22.91 42.26
N SER A 782 24.10 -23.34 43.41
CA SER A 782 25.46 -23.82 43.58
C SER A 782 25.50 -25.02 44.53
N GLY A 783 26.56 -25.82 44.45
CA GLY A 783 26.79 -26.93 45.37
C GLY A 783 28.11 -27.64 45.14
N THR A 784 28.33 -28.70 45.89
CA THR A 784 29.54 -29.53 45.85
C THR A 784 29.19 -30.99 45.62
N TRP A 785 30.10 -31.74 45.00
CA TRP A 785 30.08 -33.21 45.00
C TRP A 785 31.47 -33.73 45.39
N GLY A 786 31.52 -34.93 45.97
CA GLY A 786 32.73 -35.65 46.36
C GLY A 786 32.46 -37.13 46.24
#